data_AF-A0A944B898-F1
#
_entry.id   AF-A0A944B898-F1
#
_cell.length_a   1.000
_cell.length_b   1.000
_cell.length_c   1.000
_cell.angle_alpha   90.00
_cell.angle_beta   90.00
_cell.angle_gamma   90.00
#
_symmetry.space_group_name_H-M   'P 1'
#
loop_
_entity.id
_entity.type
_entity.pdbx_description
1 polymer ?
#
loop_
_entity_poly.entity_id
_entity_poly.type
_entity_poly.pdbx_seq_one_letter_code
_entity_poly.pdbx_strand_id
1 'polypeptide(L)'
;MKRFSILLFAFFLGLLLWAERSIIFYLGNEEKESVKISDVDTVHFKDGKILVEGKNKKSYEISDVDSATFDLGSKDTVFITYNNNSVVVENPFRADAIETNTKDAHVSLVSHVGKKGVVYYLSGSSSDGVFELTPDKSFTLVFDNLSLSGQQSPIVLNKGQNDESFAATLHLIGKSELADGTDNKLKSAIYSKSKLKISQDSLASEGELTIRGNKQHAINSAKRVEIYSGNVIIDQAEGDGINADGLEMYGGKLSIKGTKSDGVDCSELIYIEDGEVSFEVFSDDRKGLKCDSVIEIKGGKITADVTGKGSKAIKAKKKVQVNGGELTVSLDAKEPFAGTDNDYGYNAAIACDGDIEIGGSCDVKVKGSGVAAKGLNSDANVVISGGIYSADLTGSYYDEKANHDTVSCMGIKCDGNVTISGGKQTIKIGVDAKLAKGIKADGDLTITDGELTIDVKGGYFITKDGNAGGQSQGGQSQGGWNPGGWNPGGWNIGGSSKPDYEYATSKAIKVEGDVTITGGDNKLSASSGKGLICDGTITLGRENGSINDFVLSISAGSRDGEKYVIPGNSIEMERTKYHGYPKGIRSGKSIVINSGTIDIYAFDTGILSPEIKINGGDIEVDAPYDQGVFGKEKLEIMGGDLRVLSSYEALSGAIIRLGGDSKTYVVADDDAWNATDGNESSKSVHIYVEGGLHYAQCMGDGLDSNGDMIVSGGITVVAQSHSLNSPLDTDTGWKHQGGFVFAVGGNGMFNESIPVESKGHIYSSDISLAKDQYILVANDAGQVLAAIKMPFDPLTSNRKSGAVCAYNSEVKNYKFYVGNSFNGAMDYFDGRFGMYTPAQNFSINGFTSFQVSTQTGNGSAFGGGGGGGFQW
;
A
#
# COMPACT_ATOMS: atom_id res chain seq x y z
N MET A 1 10.85 2.30 -39.40
CA MET A 1 10.97 1.71 -40.76
C MET A 1 10.95 0.19 -40.69
N LYS A 2 9.78 -0.45 -40.51
CA LYS A 2 9.56 -1.93 -40.56
C LYS A 2 8.06 -2.24 -40.74
N ARG A 3 7.40 -1.67 -41.77
CA ARG A 3 5.94 -1.86 -41.99
C ARG A 3 5.56 -2.18 -43.44
N PHE A 4 6.51 -2.58 -44.30
CA PHE A 4 6.25 -2.68 -45.75
C PHE A 4 6.24 -4.09 -46.35
N SER A 5 6.25 -5.17 -45.55
CA SER A 5 6.40 -6.54 -46.08
C SER A 5 5.17 -7.45 -45.95
N ILE A 6 4.08 -7.01 -45.31
CA ILE A 6 2.91 -7.87 -45.00
C ILE A 6 1.72 -7.62 -45.96
N LEU A 7 1.70 -6.50 -46.68
CA LEU A 7 0.57 -6.10 -47.53
C LEU A 7 0.37 -6.95 -48.81
N LEU A 8 1.24 -7.92 -49.09
CA LEU A 8 1.23 -8.67 -50.35
C LEU A 8 0.51 -10.04 -50.28
N PHE A 9 0.15 -10.52 -49.08
CA PHE A 9 -0.35 -11.90 -48.90
C PHE A 9 -1.85 -12.07 -49.16
N ALA A 10 -2.66 -11.06 -48.81
CA ALA A 10 -4.11 -11.08 -48.94
C ALA A 10 -4.65 -11.06 -50.39
N PHE A 11 -3.86 -10.58 -51.35
CA PHE A 11 -4.31 -10.47 -52.75
C PHE A 11 -4.29 -11.82 -53.48
N PHE A 12 -3.70 -12.88 -52.90
CA PHE A 12 -3.52 -14.18 -53.56
C PHE A 12 -4.67 -15.19 -53.35
N LEU A 13 -5.45 -15.09 -52.28
CA LEU A 13 -6.49 -16.10 -51.98
C LEU A 13 -7.67 -16.09 -52.97
N GLY A 14 -8.03 -14.93 -53.52
CA GLY A 14 -9.10 -14.81 -54.53
C GLY A 14 -8.69 -15.18 -55.97
N LEU A 15 -7.38 -15.31 -56.25
CA LEU A 15 -6.84 -15.59 -57.58
C LEU A 15 -6.44 -17.07 -57.79
N LEU A 16 -6.41 -17.87 -56.73
CA LEU A 16 -6.02 -19.30 -56.78
C LEU A 16 -7.01 -20.21 -57.54
N LEU A 17 -8.25 -19.76 -57.76
CA LEU A 17 -9.24 -20.50 -58.54
C LEU A 17 -9.07 -20.34 -60.07
N TRP A 18 -8.12 -19.52 -60.55
CA TRP A 18 -7.94 -19.23 -61.98
C TRP A 18 -6.49 -19.36 -62.50
N ALA A 19 -5.55 -19.86 -61.70
CA ALA A 19 -4.19 -20.15 -62.17
C ALA A 19 -4.14 -21.48 -62.94
N GLU A 20 -3.51 -21.51 -64.11
CA GLU A 20 -3.25 -22.72 -64.90
C GLU A 20 -2.34 -23.69 -64.12
N ARG A 21 -2.90 -24.81 -63.64
CA ARG A 21 -2.13 -25.83 -62.91
C ARG A 21 -1.28 -26.67 -63.87
N SER A 22 -0.10 -27.10 -63.43
CA SER A 22 0.81 -27.95 -64.21
C SER A 22 1.33 -29.13 -63.39
N ILE A 23 1.71 -30.23 -64.05
CA ILE A 23 2.54 -31.31 -63.48
C ILE A 23 4.00 -30.92 -63.69
N ILE A 24 4.80 -30.90 -62.65
CA ILE A 24 6.24 -30.61 -62.69
C ILE A 24 7.01 -31.91 -62.53
N PHE A 25 7.91 -32.22 -63.47
CA PHE A 25 8.81 -33.37 -63.37
C PHE A 25 10.22 -32.92 -62.98
N TYR A 26 10.77 -33.54 -61.94
CA TYR A 26 12.15 -33.34 -61.49
C TYR A 26 13.04 -34.46 -62.03
N LEU A 27 14.13 -34.10 -62.70
CA LEU A 27 15.14 -35.05 -63.19
C LEU A 27 16.51 -34.67 -62.64
N GLY A 28 16.98 -35.35 -61.61
CA GLY A 28 18.07 -34.87 -60.76
C GLY A 28 17.64 -33.70 -59.87
N ASN A 29 18.58 -32.82 -59.55
CA ASN A 29 18.36 -31.68 -58.65
C ASN A 29 17.66 -30.47 -59.31
N GLU A 30 17.26 -30.55 -60.58
CA GLU A 30 16.72 -29.41 -61.35
C GLU A 30 15.23 -29.59 -61.72
N GLU A 31 14.44 -28.53 -61.55
CA GLU A 31 13.08 -28.41 -62.12
C GLU A 31 13.23 -28.33 -63.64
N LYS A 32 12.90 -29.41 -64.37
CA LYS A 32 13.21 -29.47 -65.80
C LYS A 32 12.06 -29.01 -66.67
N GLU A 33 10.83 -29.48 -66.42
CA GLU A 33 9.67 -29.14 -67.25
C GLU A 33 8.33 -29.21 -66.52
N SER A 34 7.44 -28.25 -66.81
CA SER A 34 6.03 -28.25 -66.42
C SER A 34 5.14 -28.68 -67.60
N VAL A 35 4.08 -29.45 -67.31
CA VAL A 35 3.03 -29.84 -68.26
C VAL A 35 1.69 -29.35 -67.74
N LYS A 36 1.05 -28.43 -68.46
CA LYS A 36 -0.26 -27.90 -68.05
C LYS A 36 -1.28 -29.02 -67.92
N ILE A 37 -1.99 -29.08 -66.79
CA ILE A 37 -3.03 -30.09 -66.56
C ILE A 37 -4.14 -29.98 -67.62
N SER A 38 -4.44 -28.77 -68.10
CA SER A 38 -5.40 -28.53 -69.19
C SER A 38 -4.99 -29.16 -70.54
N ASP A 39 -3.72 -29.55 -70.69
CA ASP A 39 -3.18 -30.23 -71.86
C ASP A 39 -3.01 -31.75 -71.65
N VAL A 40 -3.33 -32.29 -70.46
CA VAL A 40 -3.17 -33.71 -70.11
C VAL A 40 -4.51 -34.44 -70.14
N ASP A 41 -4.60 -35.49 -70.96
CA ASP A 41 -5.70 -36.45 -70.94
C ASP A 41 -5.43 -37.58 -69.93
N THR A 42 -4.25 -38.21 -70.00
CA THR A 42 -3.86 -39.30 -69.09
C THR A 42 -2.37 -39.30 -68.81
N VAL A 43 -1.99 -39.76 -67.61
CA VAL A 43 -0.59 -40.09 -67.28
C VAL A 43 -0.53 -41.57 -66.96
N HIS A 44 0.35 -42.32 -67.63
CA HIS A 44 0.50 -43.75 -67.40
C HIS A 44 1.94 -44.23 -67.60
N PHE A 45 2.26 -45.39 -67.03
CA PHE A 45 3.57 -46.00 -67.10
C PHE A 45 3.59 -47.08 -68.19
N LYS A 46 4.56 -47.01 -69.11
CA LYS A 46 4.75 -48.03 -70.15
C LYS A 46 6.20 -48.07 -70.61
N ASP A 47 6.74 -49.27 -70.82
CA ASP A 47 8.08 -49.50 -71.38
C ASP A 47 9.21 -48.76 -70.63
N GLY A 48 9.12 -48.67 -69.30
CA GLY A 48 10.13 -47.97 -68.48
C GLY A 48 10.01 -46.44 -68.50
N LYS A 49 8.92 -45.89 -69.07
CA LYS A 49 8.69 -44.44 -69.19
C LYS A 49 7.40 -44.01 -68.50
N ILE A 50 7.39 -42.75 -68.06
CA ILE A 50 6.17 -42.00 -67.74
C ILE A 50 5.71 -41.33 -69.02
N LEU A 51 4.52 -41.70 -69.49
CA LEU A 51 3.87 -41.11 -70.66
C LEU A 51 2.78 -40.15 -70.18
N VAL A 52 2.92 -38.88 -70.57
CA VAL A 52 1.91 -37.84 -70.38
C VAL A 52 1.22 -37.63 -71.73
N GLU A 53 0.01 -38.13 -71.86
CA GLU A 53 -0.79 -38.03 -73.08
C GLU A 53 -1.77 -36.86 -73.02
N GLY A 54 -2.06 -36.25 -74.17
CA GLY A 54 -2.98 -35.12 -74.33
C GLY A 54 -2.56 -34.23 -75.51
N LYS A 55 -2.81 -32.92 -75.43
CA LYS A 55 -2.48 -31.95 -76.49
C LYS A 55 -0.97 -31.83 -76.75
N ASN A 56 -0.16 -31.98 -75.72
CA ASN A 56 1.30 -31.86 -75.77
C ASN A 56 1.94 -33.13 -75.18
N LYS A 57 1.98 -34.21 -75.97
CA LYS A 57 2.51 -35.51 -75.51
C LYS A 57 3.97 -35.38 -75.06
N LYS A 58 4.27 -35.88 -73.86
CA LYS A 58 5.63 -35.97 -73.33
C LYS A 58 5.92 -37.37 -72.81
N SER A 59 7.19 -37.75 -72.85
CA SER A 59 7.68 -39.02 -72.31
C SER A 59 8.97 -38.79 -71.53
N TYR A 60 9.04 -39.34 -70.33
CA TYR A 60 10.23 -39.29 -69.48
C TYR A 60 10.66 -40.70 -69.11
N GLU A 61 11.95 -41.01 -69.14
CA GLU A 61 12.44 -42.29 -68.61
C GLU A 61 12.21 -42.34 -67.10
N ILE A 62 11.63 -43.42 -66.59
CA ILE A 62 11.39 -43.58 -65.15
C ILE A 62 12.71 -43.51 -64.37
N SER A 63 13.82 -43.99 -64.94
CA SER A 63 15.15 -43.91 -64.33
C SER A 63 15.66 -42.48 -64.12
N ASP A 64 15.14 -41.53 -64.90
CA ASP A 64 15.62 -40.16 -64.90
C ASP A 64 14.71 -39.24 -64.08
N VAL A 65 13.51 -39.69 -63.70
CA VAL A 65 12.53 -38.91 -62.94
C VAL A 65 12.64 -39.25 -61.45
N ASP A 66 13.08 -38.26 -60.66
CA ASP A 66 13.17 -38.40 -59.20
C ASP A 66 11.80 -38.26 -58.53
N SER A 67 11.01 -37.27 -58.95
CA SER A 67 9.66 -37.03 -58.45
C SER A 67 8.82 -36.21 -59.43
N ALA A 68 7.50 -36.27 -59.28
CA ALA A 68 6.56 -35.39 -59.96
C ALA A 68 5.68 -34.67 -58.93
N THR A 69 5.52 -33.36 -59.08
CA THR A 69 4.64 -32.54 -58.21
C THR A 69 3.63 -31.78 -59.05
N PHE A 70 2.72 -31.07 -58.40
CA PHE A 70 1.77 -30.18 -59.05
C PHE A 70 2.12 -28.73 -58.74
N ASP A 71 2.02 -27.85 -59.75
CA ASP A 71 2.01 -26.41 -59.54
C ASP A 71 0.66 -26.01 -58.93
N LEU A 72 0.72 -25.61 -57.66
CA LEU A 72 -0.44 -25.23 -56.85
C LEU A 72 -0.73 -23.72 -56.94
N GLY A 73 0.02 -22.96 -57.75
CA GLY A 73 -0.07 -21.50 -57.81
C GLY A 73 0.64 -20.76 -56.67
N SER A 74 1.17 -21.49 -55.68
CA SER A 74 2.09 -21.01 -54.65
C SER A 74 3.26 -21.98 -54.52
N LYS A 75 4.46 -21.58 -54.98
CA LYS A 75 5.66 -22.43 -54.95
C LYS A 75 6.27 -22.62 -53.54
N ASP A 76 5.75 -21.91 -52.54
CA ASP A 76 6.30 -21.91 -51.17
C ASP A 76 5.34 -22.53 -50.14
N THR A 77 4.20 -23.09 -50.56
CA THR A 77 3.14 -23.57 -49.66
C THR A 77 2.85 -25.06 -49.82
N VAL A 78 2.97 -25.82 -48.73
CA VAL A 78 2.46 -27.19 -48.62
C VAL A 78 1.04 -27.14 -48.06
N PHE A 79 0.06 -27.72 -48.73
CA PHE A 79 -1.32 -27.79 -48.22
C PHE A 79 -1.56 -29.13 -47.52
N ILE A 80 -2.17 -29.08 -46.33
CA ILE A 80 -2.51 -30.23 -45.50
C ILE A 80 -3.99 -30.12 -45.12
N THR A 81 -4.81 -31.00 -45.68
CA THR A 81 -6.27 -30.98 -45.52
C THR A 81 -6.74 -32.24 -44.80
N TYR A 82 -7.25 -32.07 -43.59
CA TYR A 82 -7.79 -33.16 -42.77
C TYR A 82 -9.25 -33.43 -43.11
N ASN A 83 -9.55 -34.71 -43.36
CA ASN A 83 -10.88 -35.21 -43.71
C ASN A 83 -11.23 -36.41 -42.80
N ASN A 84 -11.60 -36.11 -41.56
CA ASN A 84 -11.89 -37.08 -40.51
C ASN A 84 -10.70 -38.02 -40.26
N ASN A 85 -10.76 -39.27 -40.73
CA ASN A 85 -9.75 -40.30 -40.47
C ASN A 85 -8.62 -40.31 -41.52
N SER A 86 -8.55 -39.30 -42.39
CA SER A 86 -7.55 -39.21 -43.46
C SER A 86 -7.01 -37.80 -43.60
N VAL A 87 -5.82 -37.67 -44.17
CA VAL A 87 -5.19 -36.39 -44.50
C VAL A 87 -4.71 -36.40 -45.96
N VAL A 88 -4.90 -35.28 -46.65
CA VAL A 88 -4.36 -35.04 -47.99
C VAL A 88 -3.23 -34.03 -47.88
N VAL A 89 -2.05 -34.37 -48.41
CA VAL A 89 -0.88 -33.49 -48.45
C VAL A 89 -0.54 -33.14 -49.89
N GLU A 90 -0.66 -31.88 -50.26
CA GLU A 90 -0.25 -31.35 -51.56
C GLU A 90 1.07 -30.60 -51.40
N ASN A 91 2.18 -31.26 -51.77
CA ASN A 91 3.55 -30.73 -51.64
C ASN A 91 4.06 -30.23 -53.02
N PRO A 92 4.30 -28.91 -53.22
CA PRO A 92 4.84 -28.40 -54.48
C PRO A 92 6.36 -28.61 -54.60
N PHE A 93 7.05 -28.94 -53.51
CA PHE A 93 8.51 -29.15 -53.48
C PHE A 93 8.91 -30.56 -53.87
N ARG A 94 10.17 -30.73 -54.31
CA ARG A 94 10.79 -32.05 -54.53
C ARG A 94 10.64 -32.92 -53.27
N ALA A 95 10.41 -34.22 -53.45
CA ALA A 95 10.06 -35.14 -52.35
C ALA A 95 11.14 -35.32 -51.27
N ASP A 96 12.41 -35.09 -51.60
CA ASP A 96 13.56 -35.06 -50.69
C ASP A 96 13.82 -33.65 -50.11
N ALA A 97 13.24 -32.59 -50.68
CA ALA A 97 13.28 -31.24 -50.11
C ALA A 97 12.26 -31.07 -48.99
N ILE A 98 11.11 -31.74 -49.10
CA ILE A 98 10.16 -31.94 -48.00
C ILE A 98 9.74 -33.41 -48.02
N GLU A 99 10.32 -34.18 -47.10
CA GLU A 99 9.97 -35.59 -46.92
C GLU A 99 8.60 -35.67 -46.24
N THR A 100 7.66 -36.37 -46.86
CA THR A 100 6.28 -36.52 -46.38
C THR A 100 5.99 -37.96 -46.00
N ASN A 101 5.52 -38.17 -44.77
CA ASN A 101 5.00 -39.44 -44.31
C ASN A 101 3.57 -39.26 -43.78
N THR A 102 2.63 -40.05 -44.30
CA THR A 102 1.23 -40.01 -43.88
C THR A 102 0.75 -41.40 -43.47
N LYS A 103 0.05 -41.49 -42.35
CA LYS A 103 -0.66 -42.69 -41.92
C LYS A 103 -1.99 -42.28 -41.31
N ASP A 104 -3.09 -42.71 -41.91
CA ASP A 104 -4.45 -42.31 -41.51
C ASP A 104 -4.56 -40.78 -41.48
N ALA A 105 -4.91 -40.17 -40.34
CA ALA A 105 -4.94 -38.72 -40.15
C ALA A 105 -3.64 -38.15 -39.55
N HIS A 106 -2.54 -38.89 -39.54
CA HIS A 106 -1.25 -38.41 -39.03
C HIS A 106 -0.35 -38.02 -40.20
N VAL A 107 0.22 -36.82 -40.15
CA VAL A 107 1.26 -36.36 -41.09
C VAL A 107 2.53 -36.01 -40.34
N SER A 108 3.67 -36.48 -40.84
CA SER A 108 5.01 -36.15 -40.36
C SER A 108 5.85 -35.66 -41.54
N LEU A 109 6.38 -34.44 -41.41
CA LEU A 109 7.17 -33.77 -42.46
C LEU A 109 8.59 -33.47 -41.97
N VAL A 110 9.58 -33.64 -42.84
CA VAL A 110 10.96 -33.17 -42.62
C VAL A 110 11.35 -32.20 -43.73
N SER A 111 11.74 -30.97 -43.37
CA SER A 111 12.14 -29.93 -44.33
C SER A 111 13.65 -29.89 -44.53
N HIS A 112 14.08 -29.81 -45.78
CA HIS A 112 15.45 -29.62 -46.24
C HIS A 112 15.57 -28.47 -47.28
N VAL A 113 14.56 -27.60 -47.36
CA VAL A 113 14.45 -26.54 -48.39
C VAL A 113 15.58 -25.49 -48.29
N GLY A 114 16.17 -25.31 -47.11
CA GLY A 114 17.32 -24.44 -46.87
C GLY A 114 17.00 -22.93 -46.81
N LYS A 115 15.75 -22.51 -47.03
CA LYS A 115 15.31 -21.11 -47.02
C LYS A 115 14.20 -20.85 -45.99
N LYS A 116 14.11 -19.61 -45.50
CA LYS A 116 13.01 -19.15 -44.63
C LYS A 116 11.72 -18.98 -45.44
N GLY A 117 10.57 -19.06 -44.77
CA GLY A 117 9.28 -18.66 -45.35
C GLY A 117 8.50 -19.77 -46.06
N VAL A 118 8.87 -21.03 -45.86
CA VAL A 118 7.99 -22.16 -46.22
C VAL A 118 6.70 -22.04 -45.41
N VAL A 119 5.56 -22.19 -46.08
CA VAL A 119 4.23 -22.14 -45.48
C VAL A 119 3.64 -23.54 -45.48
N TYR A 120 3.15 -23.99 -44.32
CA TYR A 120 2.32 -25.18 -44.23
C TYR A 120 0.90 -24.74 -43.92
N TYR A 121 -0.01 -24.96 -44.85
CA TYR A 121 -1.40 -24.53 -44.77
C TYR A 121 -2.27 -25.68 -44.28
N LEU A 122 -2.72 -25.61 -43.03
CA LEU A 122 -3.49 -26.66 -42.38
C LEU A 122 -4.97 -26.26 -42.33
N SER A 123 -5.84 -27.16 -42.79
CA SER A 123 -7.30 -26.95 -42.78
C SER A 123 -8.06 -28.26 -42.55
N GLY A 124 -9.36 -28.14 -42.28
CA GLY A 124 -10.26 -29.28 -42.09
C GLY A 124 -10.23 -29.83 -40.66
N SER A 125 -10.75 -31.04 -40.48
CA SER A 125 -10.98 -31.60 -39.15
C SER A 125 -10.64 -33.07 -39.03
N SER A 126 -10.14 -33.47 -37.86
CA SER A 126 -9.90 -34.87 -37.50
C SER A 126 -9.99 -35.09 -35.99
N SER A 127 -10.57 -36.23 -35.58
CA SER A 127 -10.62 -36.65 -34.18
C SER A 127 -9.43 -37.50 -33.73
N ASP A 128 -8.50 -37.79 -34.64
CA ASP A 128 -7.23 -38.49 -34.38
C ASP A 128 -6.11 -37.85 -35.24
N GLY A 129 -6.13 -36.53 -35.36
CA GLY A 129 -5.29 -35.78 -36.29
C GLY A 129 -3.99 -35.32 -35.64
N VAL A 130 -2.86 -35.56 -36.31
CA VAL A 130 -1.53 -35.09 -35.86
C VAL A 130 -0.81 -34.43 -37.02
N PHE A 131 -0.23 -33.26 -36.76
CA PHE A 131 0.75 -32.61 -37.61
C PHE A 131 2.10 -32.56 -36.89
N GLU A 132 3.08 -33.28 -37.42
CA GLU A 132 4.46 -33.30 -36.95
C GLU A 132 5.38 -32.68 -38.00
N LEU A 133 6.24 -31.74 -37.58
CA LEU A 133 7.21 -31.09 -38.46
C LEU A 133 8.59 -31.04 -37.82
N THR A 134 9.58 -31.50 -38.57
CA THR A 134 11.00 -31.23 -38.33
C THR A 134 11.48 -30.19 -39.35
N PRO A 135 11.46 -28.89 -38.98
CA PRO A 135 11.83 -27.81 -39.90
C PRO A 135 13.36 -27.65 -40.01
N ASP A 136 13.87 -26.96 -41.02
CA ASP A 136 15.29 -26.59 -41.15
C ASP A 136 15.56 -25.09 -41.03
N LYS A 137 14.58 -24.24 -41.35
CA LYS A 137 14.56 -22.78 -41.20
C LYS A 137 13.22 -22.31 -40.61
N SER A 138 13.10 -21.02 -40.28
CA SER A 138 11.84 -20.40 -39.83
C SER A 138 10.74 -20.56 -40.90
N PHE A 139 9.51 -20.82 -40.44
CA PHE A 139 8.38 -21.21 -41.28
C PHE A 139 7.06 -20.68 -40.71
N THR A 140 6.01 -20.75 -41.52
CA THR A 140 4.65 -20.37 -41.13
C THR A 140 3.75 -21.60 -41.16
N LEU A 141 2.96 -21.79 -40.10
CA LEU A 141 1.77 -22.65 -40.10
C LEU A 141 0.55 -21.75 -40.24
N VAL A 142 -0.28 -21.97 -41.25
CA VAL A 142 -1.59 -21.32 -41.35
C VAL A 142 -2.62 -22.30 -40.79
N PHE A 143 -3.40 -21.86 -39.83
CA PHE A 143 -4.56 -22.59 -39.31
C PHE A 143 -5.81 -21.95 -39.90
N ASP A 144 -6.41 -22.61 -40.89
CA ASP A 144 -7.65 -22.16 -41.53
C ASP A 144 -8.79 -23.09 -41.13
N ASN A 145 -9.56 -22.63 -40.13
CA ASN A 145 -10.67 -23.38 -39.54
C ASN A 145 -10.27 -24.82 -39.16
N LEU A 146 -9.07 -24.97 -38.60
CA LEU A 146 -8.46 -26.26 -38.32
C LEU A 146 -9.01 -26.85 -37.02
N SER A 147 -9.53 -28.07 -37.03
CA SER A 147 -10.02 -28.74 -35.82
C SER A 147 -9.36 -30.11 -35.64
N LEU A 148 -8.36 -30.22 -34.77
CA LEU A 148 -7.65 -31.47 -34.52
C LEU A 148 -7.77 -31.90 -33.06
N SER A 149 -8.25 -33.11 -32.84
CA SER A 149 -8.16 -33.79 -31.55
C SER A 149 -7.55 -35.17 -31.69
N GLY A 150 -7.21 -35.83 -30.57
CA GLY A 150 -6.74 -37.22 -30.58
C GLY A 150 -6.01 -37.60 -29.30
N GLN A 151 -5.45 -38.81 -29.24
CA GLN A 151 -4.67 -39.26 -28.07
C GLN A 151 -3.26 -38.64 -28.00
N GLN A 152 -2.77 -38.08 -29.10
CA GLN A 152 -1.44 -37.47 -29.22
C GLN A 152 -1.56 -35.94 -29.28
N SER A 153 -0.43 -35.24 -29.19
CA SER A 153 -0.36 -33.80 -29.49
C SER A 153 -0.81 -33.54 -30.93
N PRO A 154 -1.86 -32.74 -31.16
CA PRO A 154 -2.25 -32.38 -32.51
C PRO A 154 -1.16 -31.64 -33.30
N ILE A 155 -0.34 -30.82 -32.63
CA ILE A 155 0.76 -30.07 -33.27
C ILE A 155 2.08 -30.39 -32.58
N VAL A 156 3.07 -30.88 -33.34
CA VAL A 156 4.40 -31.27 -32.85
C VAL A 156 5.50 -30.63 -33.70
N LEU A 157 6.31 -29.75 -33.10
CA LEU A 157 7.43 -29.06 -33.76
C LEU A 157 8.76 -29.53 -33.17
N ASN A 158 9.44 -30.43 -33.88
CA ASN A 158 10.50 -31.28 -33.36
C ASN A 158 11.90 -30.69 -33.35
N LYS A 159 12.07 -29.45 -33.82
CA LYS A 159 13.35 -28.75 -33.81
C LYS A 159 13.23 -27.46 -33.04
N GLY A 160 14.23 -27.18 -32.23
CA GLY A 160 14.56 -25.88 -31.68
C GLY A 160 15.97 -25.54 -32.11
N GLN A 161 16.25 -24.28 -32.39
CA GLN A 161 17.62 -23.79 -32.54
C GLN A 161 17.93 -22.82 -31.42
N ASN A 162 19.19 -22.78 -31.00
CA ASN A 162 19.70 -21.70 -30.14
C ASN A 162 19.76 -20.36 -30.90
N ASP A 163 19.39 -20.34 -32.18
CA ASP A 163 19.20 -19.13 -32.98
C ASP A 163 17.86 -18.47 -32.61
N GLU A 164 17.91 -17.34 -31.91
CA GLU A 164 16.76 -16.49 -31.56
C GLU A 164 15.94 -16.01 -32.78
N SER A 165 16.51 -16.07 -33.99
CA SER A 165 15.82 -15.74 -35.24
C SER A 165 14.99 -16.90 -35.80
N PHE A 166 15.16 -18.12 -35.27
CA PHE A 166 14.36 -19.28 -35.60
C PHE A 166 13.00 -19.19 -34.91
N ALA A 167 11.93 -19.22 -35.70
CA ALA A 167 10.57 -19.14 -35.17
C ALA A 167 9.60 -19.96 -36.03
N ALA A 168 8.61 -20.54 -35.36
CA ALA A 168 7.41 -21.07 -35.98
C ALA A 168 6.30 -20.02 -35.84
N THR A 169 5.85 -19.46 -36.97
CA THR A 169 4.76 -18.49 -36.97
C THR A 169 3.43 -19.22 -37.16
N LEU A 170 2.56 -19.19 -36.16
CA LEU A 170 1.18 -19.63 -36.25
C LEU A 170 0.34 -18.44 -36.76
N HIS A 171 -0.30 -18.63 -37.91
CA HIS A 171 -1.15 -17.63 -38.54
C HIS A 171 -2.60 -18.12 -38.53
N LEU A 172 -3.47 -17.40 -37.84
CA LEU A 172 -4.85 -17.80 -37.59
C LEU A 172 -5.81 -17.22 -38.64
N ILE A 173 -6.62 -18.08 -39.25
CA ILE A 173 -7.73 -17.75 -40.14
C ILE A 173 -8.98 -18.48 -39.63
N GLY A 174 -10.05 -17.73 -39.37
CA GLY A 174 -11.28 -18.29 -38.80
C GLY A 174 -11.08 -18.85 -37.40
N LYS A 175 -11.73 -19.97 -37.09
CA LYS A 175 -11.73 -20.59 -35.75
C LYS A 175 -11.06 -21.95 -35.78
N SER A 176 -9.96 -22.09 -35.07
CA SER A 176 -9.24 -23.36 -34.94
C SER A 176 -9.33 -23.92 -33.53
N GLU A 177 -9.43 -25.24 -33.41
CA GLU A 177 -9.61 -25.97 -32.17
C GLU A 177 -8.61 -27.13 -32.08
N LEU A 178 -7.87 -27.21 -30.96
CA LEU A 178 -6.87 -28.26 -30.73
C LEU A 178 -7.09 -28.93 -29.36
N ALA A 179 -7.07 -30.26 -29.32
CA ALA A 179 -7.16 -31.00 -28.06
C ALA A 179 -6.32 -32.29 -28.07
N ASP A 180 -5.44 -32.48 -27.08
CA ASP A 180 -4.77 -33.78 -26.89
C ASP A 180 -5.61 -34.75 -26.05
N GLY A 181 -5.10 -35.97 -25.82
CA GLY A 181 -5.76 -36.98 -25.00
C GLY A 181 -5.06 -37.18 -23.66
N THR A 182 -5.72 -37.88 -22.76
CA THR A 182 -5.23 -38.14 -21.39
C THR A 182 -3.96 -39.00 -21.32
N ASP A 183 -3.60 -39.67 -22.42
CA ASP A 183 -2.42 -40.54 -22.54
C ASP A 183 -1.30 -39.96 -23.43
N ASN A 184 -1.36 -38.67 -23.76
CA ASN A 184 -0.35 -38.01 -24.57
C ASN A 184 1.06 -38.05 -23.91
N LYS A 185 2.08 -38.45 -24.67
CA LYS A 185 3.47 -38.55 -24.18
C LYS A 185 4.21 -37.21 -24.15
N LEU A 186 3.86 -36.29 -25.04
CA LEU A 186 4.45 -34.94 -25.10
C LEU A 186 3.75 -33.95 -24.16
N LYS A 187 2.66 -34.40 -23.53
CA LYS A 187 1.96 -33.70 -22.45
C LYS A 187 1.48 -32.29 -22.80
N SER A 188 1.11 -32.07 -24.07
CA SER A 188 0.52 -30.83 -24.52
C SER A 188 -0.21 -30.93 -25.84
N ALA A 189 -1.23 -30.09 -26.09
CA ALA A 189 -1.87 -30.03 -27.40
C ALA A 189 -0.94 -29.42 -28.47
N ILE A 190 -0.21 -28.36 -28.11
CA ILE A 190 0.88 -27.82 -28.93
C ILE A 190 2.20 -28.08 -28.22
N TYR A 191 3.02 -28.97 -28.80
CA TYR A 191 4.39 -29.21 -28.35
C TYR A 191 5.37 -28.56 -29.33
N SER A 192 6.21 -27.66 -28.84
CA SER A 192 7.22 -27.00 -29.67
C SER A 192 8.59 -26.96 -29.01
N LYS A 193 9.63 -27.39 -29.73
CA LYS A 193 11.02 -27.10 -29.34
C LYS A 193 11.47 -25.71 -29.81
N SER A 194 10.66 -25.02 -30.61
CA SER A 194 10.94 -23.71 -31.19
C SER A 194 10.13 -22.60 -30.55
N LYS A 195 10.62 -21.37 -30.71
CA LYS A 195 9.84 -20.17 -30.43
C LYS A 195 8.55 -20.16 -31.26
N LEU A 196 7.44 -19.86 -30.62
CA LEU A 196 6.13 -19.73 -31.26
C LEU A 196 5.80 -18.24 -31.42
N LYS A 197 5.34 -17.83 -32.60
CA LYS A 197 4.80 -16.49 -32.85
C LYS A 197 3.36 -16.63 -33.32
N ILE A 198 2.40 -16.09 -32.58
CA ILE A 198 0.98 -16.14 -32.92
C ILE A 198 0.56 -14.80 -33.54
N SER A 199 -0.09 -14.88 -34.71
CA SER A 199 -0.58 -13.74 -35.47
C SER A 199 -1.87 -14.09 -36.20
N GLN A 200 -2.64 -13.09 -36.64
CA GLN A 200 -3.84 -13.27 -37.47
C GLN A 200 -3.70 -12.51 -38.81
N ASP A 201 -4.58 -12.80 -39.76
CA ASP A 201 -4.70 -11.97 -40.97
C ASP A 201 -5.38 -10.63 -40.66
N SER A 202 -4.84 -9.56 -41.23
CA SER A 202 -5.38 -8.20 -41.16
C SER A 202 -6.76 -8.01 -41.78
N LEU A 203 -7.25 -8.97 -42.59
CA LEU A 203 -8.54 -8.88 -43.30
C LEU A 203 -9.64 -9.80 -42.76
N ALA A 204 -9.36 -10.68 -41.80
CA ALA A 204 -10.35 -11.58 -41.20
C ALA A 204 -11.01 -10.97 -39.96
N SER A 205 -12.29 -11.29 -39.71
CA SER A 205 -12.86 -11.18 -38.36
C SER A 205 -12.00 -12.01 -37.40
N GLU A 206 -11.53 -11.42 -36.30
CA GLU A 206 -10.47 -11.92 -35.40
C GLU A 206 -10.23 -13.44 -35.42
N GLY A 207 -9.04 -13.85 -35.86
CA GLY A 207 -8.65 -15.26 -35.91
C GLY A 207 -8.56 -15.85 -34.49
N GLU A 208 -9.16 -17.01 -34.26
CA GLU A 208 -9.31 -17.62 -32.94
C GLU A 208 -8.67 -19.01 -32.90
N LEU A 209 -7.96 -19.30 -31.80
CA LEU A 209 -7.36 -20.58 -31.50
C LEU A 209 -7.78 -21.03 -30.10
N THR A 210 -8.64 -22.05 -30.03
CA THR A 210 -9.07 -22.68 -28.78
C THR A 210 -8.28 -23.96 -28.52
N ILE A 211 -7.76 -24.13 -27.31
CA ILE A 211 -6.86 -25.23 -26.96
C ILE A 211 -7.30 -25.90 -25.66
N ARG A 212 -7.31 -27.24 -25.65
CA ARG A 212 -7.51 -28.08 -24.45
C ARG A 212 -6.31 -28.99 -24.22
N GLY A 213 -5.63 -28.80 -23.09
CA GLY A 213 -4.55 -29.67 -22.61
C GLY A 213 -5.06 -30.75 -21.67
N ASN A 214 -5.63 -31.83 -22.20
CA ASN A 214 -6.20 -32.93 -21.42
C ASN A 214 -5.14 -33.80 -20.75
N LYS A 215 -3.88 -33.76 -21.19
CA LYS A 215 -2.80 -34.46 -20.49
C LYS A 215 -2.14 -33.65 -19.39
N GLN A 216 -1.70 -32.44 -19.74
CA GLN A 216 -0.98 -31.55 -18.84
C GLN A 216 -1.12 -30.12 -19.38
N HIS A 217 -0.23 -29.65 -20.25
CA HIS A 217 -0.25 -28.26 -20.70
C HIS A 217 -1.13 -28.06 -21.93
N ALA A 218 -1.66 -26.86 -22.17
CA ALA A 218 -2.27 -26.57 -23.46
C ALA A 218 -1.18 -26.26 -24.51
N ILE A 219 -0.25 -25.37 -24.16
CA ILE A 219 0.96 -25.07 -24.94
C ILE A 219 2.19 -25.39 -24.11
N ASN A 220 3.10 -26.22 -24.65
CA ASN A 220 4.43 -26.43 -24.12
C ASN A 220 5.46 -26.01 -25.16
N SER A 221 6.22 -24.96 -24.85
CA SER A 221 7.32 -24.50 -25.70
C SER A 221 8.65 -24.54 -24.94
N ALA A 222 9.68 -25.13 -25.54
CA ALA A 222 11.04 -25.06 -24.99
C ALA A 222 11.70 -23.66 -25.15
N LYS A 223 10.96 -22.68 -25.67
CA LYS A 223 11.38 -21.31 -25.97
C LYS A 223 10.20 -20.36 -25.67
N ARG A 224 10.34 -19.09 -26.04
CA ARG A 224 9.30 -18.07 -25.86
C ARG A 224 8.03 -18.36 -26.69
N VAL A 225 6.89 -17.91 -26.19
CA VAL A 225 5.64 -17.75 -26.92
C VAL A 225 5.40 -16.25 -27.10
N GLU A 226 5.34 -15.78 -28.34
CA GLU A 226 5.08 -14.38 -28.68
C GLU A 226 3.66 -14.27 -29.28
N ILE A 227 2.81 -13.36 -28.78
CA ILE A 227 1.47 -13.09 -29.33
C ILE A 227 1.46 -11.65 -29.84
N TYR A 228 1.24 -11.49 -31.15
CA TYR A 228 1.15 -10.16 -31.78
C TYR A 228 -0.31 -9.74 -32.04
N SER A 229 -1.19 -10.71 -32.26
CA SER A 229 -2.61 -10.52 -32.61
C SER A 229 -3.33 -11.87 -32.59
N GLY A 230 -4.66 -11.86 -32.72
CA GLY A 230 -5.48 -13.07 -32.65
C GLY A 230 -6.00 -13.35 -31.24
N ASN A 231 -6.97 -14.26 -31.16
CA ASN A 231 -7.62 -14.66 -29.92
C ASN A 231 -7.16 -16.08 -29.55
N VAL A 232 -6.30 -16.19 -28.53
CA VAL A 232 -5.86 -17.47 -27.99
C VAL A 232 -6.68 -17.77 -26.74
N ILE A 233 -7.39 -18.89 -26.77
CA ILE A 233 -8.27 -19.34 -25.69
C ILE A 233 -7.75 -20.68 -25.18
N ILE A 234 -7.24 -20.69 -23.95
CA ILE A 234 -7.02 -21.93 -23.20
C ILE A 234 -8.30 -22.23 -22.44
N ASP A 235 -9.04 -23.23 -22.91
CA ASP A 235 -10.34 -23.60 -22.33
C ASP A 235 -10.18 -24.53 -21.11
N GLN A 236 -9.12 -25.36 -21.13
CA GLN A 236 -8.71 -26.23 -20.02
C GLN A 236 -7.25 -26.64 -20.15
N ALA A 237 -6.58 -26.87 -19.02
CA ALA A 237 -5.34 -27.62 -18.94
C ALA A 237 -5.25 -28.41 -17.61
N GLU A 238 -4.88 -29.70 -17.65
CA GLU A 238 -4.60 -30.48 -16.42
C GLU A 238 -3.31 -30.05 -15.70
N GLY A 239 -2.46 -29.29 -16.39
CA GLY A 239 -1.28 -28.60 -15.89
C GLY A 239 -1.41 -27.10 -16.17
N ASP A 240 -0.34 -26.50 -16.68
CA ASP A 240 -0.33 -25.06 -16.98
C ASP A 240 -1.02 -24.75 -18.30
N GLY A 241 -1.63 -23.57 -18.43
CA GLY A 241 -2.14 -23.14 -19.74
C GLY A 241 -0.99 -22.98 -20.75
N ILE A 242 0.03 -22.21 -20.38
CA ILE A 242 1.27 -22.06 -21.17
C ILE A 242 2.47 -22.38 -20.28
N ASN A 243 3.29 -23.34 -20.70
CA ASN A 243 4.59 -23.64 -20.09
C ASN A 243 5.70 -23.30 -21.11
N ALA A 244 6.56 -22.33 -20.79
CA ALA A 244 7.52 -21.77 -21.75
C ALA A 244 8.78 -21.17 -21.09
N ASP A 245 9.81 -20.85 -21.88
CA ASP A 245 10.91 -19.99 -21.38
C ASP A 245 10.39 -18.57 -21.09
N GLY A 246 9.43 -18.08 -21.88
CA GLY A 246 8.81 -16.78 -21.67
C GLY A 246 7.54 -16.56 -22.46
N LEU A 247 6.79 -15.53 -22.10
CA LEU A 247 5.59 -15.05 -22.79
C LEU A 247 5.79 -13.57 -23.15
N GLU A 248 5.59 -13.22 -24.41
CA GLU A 248 5.64 -11.82 -24.87
C GLU A 248 4.35 -11.46 -25.60
N MET A 249 3.61 -10.47 -25.12
CA MET A 249 2.39 -9.98 -25.75
C MET A 249 2.59 -8.56 -26.28
N TYR A 250 2.34 -8.40 -27.57
CA TYR A 250 2.38 -7.13 -28.29
C TYR A 250 0.99 -6.70 -28.79
N GLY A 251 -0.05 -7.49 -28.50
CA GLY A 251 -1.43 -7.30 -28.95
C GLY A 251 -2.24 -8.61 -28.88
N GLY A 252 -3.47 -8.59 -29.40
CA GLY A 252 -4.38 -9.74 -29.39
C GLY A 252 -5.01 -10.01 -28.03
N LYS A 253 -5.64 -11.19 -27.89
CA LYS A 253 -6.29 -11.63 -26.65
C LYS A 253 -5.76 -12.99 -26.20
N LEU A 254 -5.47 -13.13 -24.92
CA LEU A 254 -5.14 -14.38 -24.25
C LEU A 254 -6.15 -14.62 -23.12
N SER A 255 -7.02 -15.61 -23.29
CA SER A 255 -8.00 -16.03 -22.28
C SER A 255 -7.63 -17.40 -21.74
N ILE A 256 -7.45 -17.53 -20.41
CA ILE A 256 -7.03 -18.78 -19.77
C ILE A 256 -8.05 -19.19 -18.71
N LYS A 257 -8.63 -20.38 -18.88
CA LYS A 257 -9.62 -20.95 -17.98
C LYS A 257 -9.33 -22.43 -17.73
N GLY A 258 -9.93 -22.95 -16.67
CA GLY A 258 -9.95 -24.40 -16.41
C GLY A 258 -8.58 -25.04 -16.14
N THR A 259 -7.53 -24.26 -15.80
CA THR A 259 -6.20 -24.81 -15.51
C THR A 259 -6.16 -25.41 -14.10
N LYS A 260 -5.57 -26.61 -13.94
CA LYS A 260 -5.37 -27.23 -12.62
C LYS A 260 -4.05 -26.82 -11.96
N SER A 261 -3.11 -26.30 -12.76
CA SER A 261 -1.87 -25.67 -12.31
C SER A 261 -1.91 -24.16 -12.59
N ASP A 262 -0.79 -23.53 -12.89
CA ASP A 262 -0.67 -22.10 -13.17
C ASP A 262 -1.27 -21.74 -14.54
N GLY A 263 -1.76 -20.51 -14.71
CA GLY A 263 -2.25 -20.06 -16.02
C GLY A 263 -1.11 -20.02 -17.04
N VAL A 264 -0.02 -19.35 -16.65
CA VAL A 264 1.24 -19.27 -17.38
C VAL A 264 2.38 -19.56 -16.41
N ASP A 265 3.27 -20.47 -16.78
CA ASP A 265 4.52 -20.74 -16.05
C ASP A 265 5.73 -20.49 -16.99
N CYS A 266 6.54 -19.50 -16.64
CA CYS A 266 7.70 -19.08 -17.43
C CYS A 266 9.00 -19.06 -16.62
N SER A 267 10.11 -19.47 -17.24
CA SER A 267 11.43 -19.49 -16.56
C SER A 267 12.19 -18.16 -16.63
N GLU A 268 12.01 -17.35 -17.69
CA GLU A 268 12.83 -16.16 -17.97
C GLU A 268 12.10 -14.82 -17.92
N LEU A 269 11.01 -14.65 -18.67
CA LEU A 269 10.33 -13.35 -18.83
C LEU A 269 8.85 -13.53 -19.16
N ILE A 270 8.00 -12.74 -18.50
CA ILE A 270 6.67 -12.40 -19.03
C ILE A 270 6.69 -10.90 -19.34
N TYR A 271 6.42 -10.54 -20.59
CA TYR A 271 6.41 -9.17 -21.08
C TYR A 271 5.07 -8.86 -21.76
N ILE A 272 4.37 -7.83 -21.32
CA ILE A 272 3.08 -7.41 -21.89
C ILE A 272 3.18 -5.94 -22.26
N GLU A 273 3.24 -5.66 -23.56
CA GLU A 273 3.26 -4.30 -24.13
C GLU A 273 1.86 -3.81 -24.47
N ASP A 274 1.00 -4.69 -25.01
CA ASP A 274 -0.38 -4.37 -25.39
C ASP A 274 -1.24 -5.67 -25.48
N GLY A 275 -2.55 -5.51 -25.68
CA GLY A 275 -3.53 -6.60 -25.82
C GLY A 275 -4.34 -6.86 -24.55
N GLU A 276 -5.18 -7.90 -24.58
CA GLU A 276 -6.05 -8.30 -23.48
C GLU A 276 -5.64 -9.66 -22.88
N VAL A 277 -5.42 -9.73 -21.58
CA VAL A 277 -5.15 -10.99 -20.86
C VAL A 277 -6.21 -11.20 -19.80
N SER A 278 -6.87 -12.36 -19.81
CA SER A 278 -7.85 -12.72 -18.78
C SER A 278 -7.61 -14.14 -18.26
N PHE A 279 -7.60 -14.32 -16.93
CA PHE A 279 -7.43 -15.65 -16.34
C PHE A 279 -8.21 -15.88 -15.04
N GLU A 280 -8.59 -17.13 -14.82
CA GLU A 280 -9.21 -17.62 -13.60
C GLU A 280 -8.22 -18.52 -12.83
N VAL A 281 -8.00 -18.26 -11.54
CA VAL A 281 -7.10 -19.03 -10.67
C VAL A 281 -7.90 -19.66 -9.52
N PHE A 282 -8.55 -20.78 -9.80
CA PHE A 282 -9.43 -21.47 -8.85
C PHE A 282 -8.75 -22.61 -8.08
N SER A 283 -7.67 -23.18 -8.61
CA SER A 283 -6.89 -24.21 -7.90
C SER A 283 -6.06 -23.58 -6.79
N ASP A 284 -5.94 -24.31 -5.67
CA ASP A 284 -5.14 -23.92 -4.51
C ASP A 284 -3.65 -23.85 -4.85
N ASP A 285 -2.98 -22.85 -4.28
CA ASP A 285 -1.57 -22.51 -4.46
C ASP A 285 -1.15 -22.38 -5.94
N ARG A 286 -2.01 -21.81 -6.77
CA ARG A 286 -1.72 -21.53 -8.19
C ARG A 286 -1.61 -20.05 -8.48
N LYS A 287 -1.08 -19.75 -9.65
CA LYS A 287 -0.76 -18.40 -10.11
C LYS A 287 -1.32 -18.19 -11.50
N GLY A 288 -1.88 -17.01 -11.75
CA GLY A 288 -2.34 -16.66 -13.09
C GLY A 288 -1.17 -16.50 -14.04
N LEU A 289 -0.28 -15.55 -13.70
CA LEU A 289 1.02 -15.37 -14.34
C LEU A 289 2.14 -15.69 -13.35
N LYS A 290 2.90 -16.75 -13.61
CA LYS A 290 4.07 -17.16 -12.84
C LYS A 290 5.34 -16.99 -13.66
N CYS A 291 6.34 -16.34 -13.09
CA CYS A 291 7.68 -16.29 -13.68
C CYS A 291 8.78 -16.53 -12.64
N ASP A 292 9.73 -17.40 -12.96
CA ASP A 292 10.90 -17.65 -12.12
C ASP A 292 11.95 -16.52 -12.17
N SER A 293 11.67 -15.46 -12.93
CA SER A 293 12.54 -14.30 -13.09
C SER A 293 11.73 -13.00 -13.03
N VAL A 294 11.42 -12.35 -14.17
CA VAL A 294 10.83 -11.00 -14.20
C VAL A 294 9.50 -11.00 -14.94
N ILE A 295 8.54 -10.23 -14.44
CA ILE A 295 7.31 -9.87 -15.14
C ILE A 295 7.31 -8.36 -15.40
N GLU A 296 7.17 -7.96 -16.66
CA GLU A 296 7.07 -6.55 -17.08
C GLU A 296 5.76 -6.29 -17.82
N ILE A 297 4.95 -5.37 -17.28
CA ILE A 297 3.70 -4.91 -17.89
C ILE A 297 3.89 -3.43 -18.25
N LYS A 298 3.99 -3.15 -19.56
CA LYS A 298 4.10 -1.80 -20.11
C LYS A 298 2.77 -1.26 -20.62
N GLY A 299 1.78 -2.12 -20.86
CA GLY A 299 0.47 -1.74 -21.40
C GLY A 299 -0.53 -2.90 -21.39
N GLY A 300 -1.58 -2.76 -22.21
CA GLY A 300 -2.66 -3.74 -22.31
C GLY A 300 -3.67 -3.69 -21.16
N LYS A 301 -4.64 -4.60 -21.21
CA LYS A 301 -5.68 -4.81 -20.19
C LYS A 301 -5.58 -6.22 -19.63
N ILE A 302 -5.37 -6.33 -18.34
CA ILE A 302 -5.22 -7.61 -17.64
C ILE A 302 -6.34 -7.73 -16.61
N THR A 303 -7.09 -8.82 -16.63
CA THR A 303 -8.16 -9.12 -15.67
C THR A 303 -7.97 -10.50 -15.06
N ALA A 304 -8.07 -10.58 -13.74
CA ALA A 304 -7.84 -11.82 -12.99
C ALA A 304 -8.92 -12.06 -11.95
N ASP A 305 -9.47 -13.28 -11.92
CA ASP A 305 -10.33 -13.76 -10.84
C ASP A 305 -9.62 -14.88 -10.07
N VAL A 306 -9.29 -14.65 -8.80
CA VAL A 306 -8.52 -15.57 -7.96
C VAL A 306 -9.39 -16.08 -6.81
N THR A 307 -9.63 -17.39 -6.76
CA THR A 307 -10.51 -18.03 -5.77
C THR A 307 -9.87 -19.22 -5.05
N GLY A 308 -8.77 -19.77 -5.58
CA GLY A 308 -8.01 -20.85 -4.93
C GLY A 308 -7.26 -20.37 -3.69
N LYS A 309 -7.11 -21.23 -2.68
CA LYS A 309 -6.43 -20.90 -1.41
C LYS A 309 -4.97 -20.59 -1.64
N GLY A 310 -4.47 -19.50 -1.07
CA GLY A 310 -3.06 -19.12 -1.21
C GLY A 310 -2.61 -18.75 -2.63
N SER A 311 -3.54 -18.68 -3.58
CA SER A 311 -3.28 -18.42 -4.98
C SER A 311 -3.05 -16.93 -5.27
N LYS A 312 -2.28 -16.62 -6.31
CA LYS A 312 -1.88 -15.24 -6.65
C LYS A 312 -2.27 -14.92 -8.09
N ALA A 313 -2.67 -13.69 -8.40
CA ALA A 313 -2.92 -13.34 -9.81
C ALA A 313 -1.59 -13.28 -10.57
N ILE A 314 -0.60 -12.59 -10.00
CA ILE A 314 0.74 -12.43 -10.58
C ILE A 314 1.79 -12.82 -9.53
N LYS A 315 2.75 -13.67 -9.89
CA LYS A 315 3.92 -13.98 -9.05
C LYS A 315 5.21 -14.03 -9.86
N ALA A 316 6.23 -13.30 -9.42
CA ALA A 316 7.59 -13.43 -9.93
C ALA A 316 8.59 -13.74 -8.82
N LYS A 317 9.74 -14.35 -9.13
CA LYS A 317 10.82 -14.55 -8.14
C LYS A 317 11.76 -13.34 -7.99
N LYS A 318 12.00 -12.57 -9.06
CA LYS A 318 12.96 -11.45 -9.01
C LYS A 318 12.31 -10.09 -9.00
N LYS A 319 11.36 -9.85 -9.92
CA LYS A 319 10.71 -8.55 -10.05
C LYS A 319 9.37 -8.62 -10.74
N VAL A 320 8.40 -7.85 -10.26
CA VAL A 320 7.19 -7.49 -11.01
C VAL A 320 7.22 -5.98 -11.25
N GLN A 321 7.17 -5.55 -12.52
CA GLN A 321 7.12 -4.15 -12.90
C GLN A 321 5.84 -3.84 -13.69
N VAL A 322 5.06 -2.86 -13.24
CA VAL A 322 3.86 -2.37 -13.92
C VAL A 322 4.02 -0.88 -14.21
N ASN A 323 4.33 -0.54 -15.47
CA ASN A 323 4.61 0.84 -15.91
C ASN A 323 3.54 1.43 -16.85
N GLY A 324 2.53 0.64 -17.23
CA GLY A 324 1.38 1.11 -18.00
C GLY A 324 0.28 0.06 -18.08
N GLY A 325 -0.82 0.41 -18.74
CA GLY A 325 -1.99 -0.47 -18.91
C GLY A 325 -2.92 -0.49 -17.70
N GLU A 326 -3.98 -1.30 -17.80
CA GLU A 326 -4.95 -1.56 -16.73
C GLU A 326 -4.80 -2.99 -16.21
N LEU A 327 -4.61 -3.15 -14.90
CA LEU A 327 -4.62 -4.44 -14.22
C LEU A 327 -5.75 -4.44 -13.18
N THR A 328 -6.76 -5.27 -13.40
CA THR A 328 -7.87 -5.46 -12.45
C THR A 328 -7.84 -6.87 -11.88
N VAL A 329 -7.80 -7.01 -10.56
CA VAL A 329 -7.77 -8.30 -9.87
C VAL A 329 -8.91 -8.40 -8.86
N SER A 330 -9.73 -9.44 -8.98
CA SER A 330 -10.69 -9.86 -7.97
C SER A 330 -10.08 -10.99 -7.13
N LEU A 331 -10.03 -10.81 -5.82
CA LEU A 331 -9.60 -11.83 -4.87
C LEU A 331 -10.80 -12.28 -4.02
N ASP A 332 -11.19 -13.54 -4.14
CA ASP A 332 -12.01 -14.23 -3.15
C ASP A 332 -11.06 -15.02 -2.24
N ALA A 333 -10.39 -14.28 -1.34
CA ALA A 333 -9.34 -14.83 -0.50
C ALA A 333 -9.91 -15.86 0.47
N LYS A 334 -9.25 -17.00 0.54
CA LYS A 334 -9.62 -18.09 1.43
C LYS A 334 -8.66 -18.16 2.60
N GLU A 335 -8.93 -19.07 3.53
CA GLU A 335 -7.96 -19.39 4.57
C GLU A 335 -6.58 -19.71 3.96
N PRO A 336 -5.48 -19.34 4.64
CA PRO A 336 -4.14 -19.56 4.13
C PRO A 336 -3.92 -21.03 3.73
N PHE A 337 -3.26 -21.23 2.59
CA PHE A 337 -2.88 -22.56 2.15
C PHE A 337 -1.71 -23.07 3.00
N ALA A 338 -1.95 -24.08 3.81
CA ALA A 338 -0.91 -24.73 4.60
C ALA A 338 -0.04 -25.62 3.69
N GLY A 339 1.15 -25.13 3.34
CA GLY A 339 2.15 -25.90 2.61
C GLY A 339 2.83 -26.98 3.46
N THR A 340 3.84 -27.63 2.90
CA THR A 340 4.78 -28.45 3.67
C THR A 340 5.64 -27.54 4.54
N ASP A 341 6.01 -27.97 5.75
CA ASP A 341 6.85 -27.21 6.70
C ASP A 341 6.21 -26.00 7.40
N ASN A 342 4.87 -25.91 7.44
CA ASN A 342 4.13 -24.78 8.01
C ASN A 342 4.38 -23.43 7.28
N ASP A 343 4.80 -23.47 6.02
CA ASP A 343 4.77 -22.28 5.16
C ASP A 343 3.35 -22.01 4.68
N TYR A 344 2.84 -20.81 4.90
CA TYR A 344 1.46 -20.44 4.60
C TYR A 344 1.39 -19.56 3.34
N GLY A 345 0.75 -20.10 2.31
CA GLY A 345 0.43 -19.36 1.10
C GLY A 345 -0.78 -18.46 1.31
N TYR A 346 -0.60 -17.15 1.10
CA TYR A 346 -1.70 -16.17 1.14
C TYR A 346 -2.16 -15.77 -0.26
N ASN A 347 -3.45 -15.42 -0.35
CA ASN A 347 -4.01 -14.81 -1.55
C ASN A 347 -3.46 -13.40 -1.73
N ALA A 348 -2.90 -13.11 -2.91
CA ALA A 348 -2.42 -11.78 -3.25
C ALA A 348 -2.72 -11.43 -4.71
N ALA A 349 -2.95 -10.15 -5.01
CA ALA A 349 -3.08 -9.71 -6.38
C ALA A 349 -1.71 -9.75 -7.08
N ILE A 350 -0.71 -9.11 -6.48
CA ILE A 350 0.67 -9.18 -6.96
C ILE A 350 1.55 -9.67 -5.83
N ALA A 351 2.29 -10.75 -6.08
CA ALA A 351 3.30 -11.27 -5.18
C ALA A 351 4.68 -11.28 -5.84
N CYS A 352 5.75 -11.02 -5.09
CA CYS A 352 7.10 -11.19 -5.58
C CYS A 352 8.06 -11.58 -4.46
N ASP A 353 8.94 -12.55 -4.72
CA ASP A 353 10.03 -12.88 -3.79
C ASP A 353 11.13 -11.79 -3.84
N GLY A 354 11.10 -10.95 -4.88
CA GLY A 354 11.91 -9.75 -5.03
C GLY A 354 11.04 -8.49 -5.12
N ASP A 355 11.45 -7.53 -5.94
CA ASP A 355 10.86 -6.19 -5.93
C ASP A 355 9.52 -6.12 -6.68
N ILE A 356 8.59 -5.30 -6.18
CA ILE A 356 7.41 -4.85 -6.92
C ILE A 356 7.57 -3.36 -7.25
N GLU A 357 7.48 -3.01 -8.53
CA GLU A 357 7.57 -1.64 -9.02
C GLU A 357 6.29 -1.23 -9.75
N ILE A 358 5.65 -0.15 -9.29
CA ILE A 358 4.48 0.44 -9.92
C ILE A 358 4.84 1.86 -10.37
N GLY A 359 4.68 2.16 -11.65
CA GLY A 359 5.13 3.43 -12.23
C GLY A 359 4.42 3.82 -13.52
N GLY A 360 4.98 4.83 -14.19
CA GLY A 360 4.44 5.33 -15.45
C GLY A 360 2.97 5.73 -15.38
N SER A 361 2.18 5.33 -16.39
CA SER A 361 0.75 5.64 -16.50
C SER A 361 -0.09 4.37 -16.39
N CYS A 362 0.15 3.55 -15.37
CA CYS A 362 -0.65 2.36 -15.09
C CYS A 362 -1.86 2.63 -14.21
N ASP A 363 -2.83 1.71 -14.24
CA ASP A 363 -3.97 1.65 -13.32
C ASP A 363 -4.11 0.23 -12.76
N VAL A 364 -3.68 0.03 -11.51
CA VAL A 364 -3.73 -1.24 -10.79
C VAL A 364 -4.88 -1.21 -9.79
N LYS A 365 -5.91 -2.01 -10.01
CA LYS A 365 -7.12 -2.12 -9.18
C LYS A 365 -7.23 -3.50 -8.57
N VAL A 366 -7.28 -3.56 -7.26
CA VAL A 366 -7.49 -4.80 -6.50
C VAL A 366 -8.79 -4.70 -5.73
N LYS A 367 -9.67 -5.67 -5.94
CA LYS A 367 -10.85 -5.87 -5.10
C LYS A 367 -10.71 -7.19 -4.38
N GLY A 368 -10.59 -7.16 -3.06
CA GLY A 368 -10.41 -8.35 -2.24
C GLY A 368 -11.49 -8.52 -1.20
N SER A 369 -11.92 -9.77 -1.00
CA SER A 369 -12.79 -10.17 0.10
C SER A 369 -12.28 -11.48 0.71
N GLY A 370 -12.84 -11.88 1.85
CA GLY A 370 -12.51 -13.15 2.48
C GLY A 370 -11.35 -13.05 3.47
N VAL A 371 -10.52 -14.06 3.59
CA VAL A 371 -9.55 -14.15 4.69
C VAL A 371 -8.20 -13.57 4.30
N ALA A 372 -7.77 -12.51 4.99
CA ALA A 372 -6.44 -11.91 4.90
C ALA A 372 -5.93 -11.61 3.46
N ALA A 373 -6.80 -11.06 2.62
CA ALA A 373 -6.45 -10.66 1.25
C ALA A 373 -5.30 -9.64 1.24
N LYS A 374 -4.33 -9.85 0.35
CA LYS A 374 -3.21 -8.92 0.13
C LYS A 374 -3.31 -8.25 -1.23
N GLY A 375 -3.14 -6.92 -1.27
CA GLY A 375 -2.99 -6.21 -2.53
C GLY A 375 -1.63 -6.51 -3.16
N LEU A 376 -0.59 -5.91 -2.60
CA LEU A 376 0.82 -6.17 -2.93
C LEU A 376 1.48 -6.98 -1.82
N ASN A 377 2.28 -7.97 -2.20
CA ASN A 377 3.03 -8.82 -1.28
C ASN A 377 4.48 -9.01 -1.80
N SER A 378 5.44 -8.28 -1.25
CA SER A 378 6.86 -8.41 -1.59
C SER A 378 7.66 -8.93 -0.41
N ASP A 379 8.60 -9.83 -0.69
CA ASP A 379 9.62 -10.28 0.28
C ASP A 379 10.89 -9.40 0.22
N ALA A 380 10.96 -8.47 -0.76
CA ALA A 380 11.98 -7.43 -0.86
C ALA A 380 11.29 -6.05 -0.84
N ASN A 381 11.46 -5.20 -1.86
CA ASN A 381 10.97 -3.82 -1.82
C ASN A 381 9.68 -3.61 -2.63
N VAL A 382 8.90 -2.61 -2.22
CA VAL A 382 7.80 -2.05 -3.02
C VAL A 382 8.13 -0.61 -3.38
N VAL A 383 8.19 -0.29 -4.66
CA VAL A 383 8.44 1.07 -5.17
C VAL A 383 7.25 1.54 -5.99
N ILE A 384 6.67 2.67 -5.60
CA ILE A 384 5.60 3.34 -6.34
C ILE A 384 6.09 4.73 -6.74
N SER A 385 6.33 4.92 -8.04
CA SER A 385 6.86 6.18 -8.59
C SER A 385 5.87 6.92 -9.49
N GLY A 386 4.69 6.35 -9.72
CA GLY A 386 3.68 6.88 -10.64
C GLY A 386 2.43 6.00 -10.70
N GLY A 387 1.55 6.28 -11.67
CA GLY A 387 0.33 5.54 -11.91
C GLY A 387 -0.71 5.64 -10.79
N ILE A 388 -1.73 4.79 -10.89
CA ILE A 388 -2.76 4.60 -9.88
C ILE A 388 -2.61 3.20 -9.31
N TYR A 389 -2.58 3.09 -7.98
CA TYR A 389 -2.75 1.84 -7.26
C TYR A 389 -3.95 1.97 -6.32
N SER A 390 -4.93 1.09 -6.48
CA SER A 390 -6.09 1.03 -5.61
C SER A 390 -6.33 -0.38 -5.09
N ALA A 391 -6.58 -0.49 -3.79
CA ALA A 391 -6.98 -1.73 -3.15
C ALA A 391 -8.23 -1.49 -2.30
N ASP A 392 -9.30 -2.21 -2.60
CA ASP A 392 -10.54 -2.24 -1.83
C ASP A 392 -10.69 -3.64 -1.23
N LEU A 393 -10.31 -3.79 0.03
CA LEU A 393 -10.18 -5.07 0.71
C LEU A 393 -11.20 -5.19 1.84
N THR A 394 -11.77 -6.38 2.02
CA THR A 394 -12.72 -6.69 3.10
C THR A 394 -12.52 -8.12 3.58
N GLY A 395 -13.22 -8.50 4.64
CA GLY A 395 -13.25 -9.87 5.16
C GLY A 395 -12.32 -10.14 6.32
N SER A 396 -12.33 -11.36 6.84
CA SER A 396 -11.80 -11.73 8.16
C SER A 396 -10.27 -11.83 8.25
N TYR A 397 -9.76 -11.90 9.47
CA TYR A 397 -8.38 -12.31 9.79
C TYR A 397 -8.31 -13.84 9.97
N TYR A 398 -7.10 -14.40 9.92
CA TYR A 398 -6.81 -15.80 10.26
C TYR A 398 -5.89 -15.86 11.47
N ASP A 399 -6.19 -16.76 12.40
CA ASP A 399 -5.37 -17.04 13.57
C ASP A 399 -4.62 -18.36 13.33
N GLU A 400 -3.32 -18.31 13.04
CA GLU A 400 -2.55 -19.47 12.59
C GLU A 400 -2.29 -20.51 13.70
N LYS A 401 -2.51 -20.13 14.98
CA LYS A 401 -2.59 -20.93 16.21
C LYS A 401 -2.84 -19.95 17.35
N ALA A 402 -3.54 -20.36 18.42
CA ALA A 402 -3.85 -19.54 19.60
C ALA A 402 -2.66 -18.79 20.28
N ASN A 403 -1.41 -19.02 19.84
CA ASN A 403 -0.20 -18.37 20.32
C ASN A 403 0.78 -18.08 19.16
N HIS A 404 0.66 -16.91 18.52
CA HIS A 404 1.66 -16.28 17.63
C HIS A 404 1.60 -16.66 16.14
N ASP A 405 0.66 -16.05 15.41
CA ASP A 405 0.90 -15.13 14.27
C ASP A 405 -0.44 -14.87 13.58
N THR A 406 -1.01 -13.68 13.82
CA THR A 406 -2.32 -13.31 13.27
C THR A 406 -2.14 -12.66 11.90
N VAL A 407 -2.80 -13.21 10.88
CA VAL A 407 -2.70 -12.71 9.52
C VAL A 407 -3.98 -11.99 9.14
N SER A 408 -3.84 -10.77 8.61
CA SER A 408 -4.94 -9.86 8.33
C SER A 408 -4.85 -9.29 6.92
N CYS A 409 -5.92 -8.63 6.47
CA CYS A 409 -5.92 -7.95 5.19
C CYS A 409 -4.85 -6.85 5.19
N MET A 410 -4.08 -6.80 4.11
CA MET A 410 -3.06 -5.77 3.92
C MET A 410 -3.14 -5.19 2.52
N GLY A 411 -3.19 -3.86 2.41
CA GLY A 411 -3.06 -3.21 1.10
C GLY A 411 -1.69 -3.52 0.52
N ILE A 412 -0.64 -3.16 1.28
CA ILE A 412 0.75 -3.43 0.94
C ILE A 412 1.40 -4.20 2.11
N LYS A 413 1.90 -5.41 1.84
CA LYS A 413 2.80 -6.16 2.72
C LYS A 413 4.17 -6.22 2.07
N CYS A 414 5.17 -5.76 2.79
CA CYS A 414 6.55 -5.66 2.35
C CYS A 414 7.48 -6.12 3.47
N ASP A 415 8.45 -6.99 3.16
CA ASP A 415 9.48 -7.42 4.13
C ASP A 415 10.77 -6.59 4.01
N GLY A 416 10.95 -5.88 2.89
CA GLY A 416 11.94 -4.81 2.74
C GLY A 416 11.29 -3.43 2.83
N ASN A 417 11.78 -2.50 2.02
CA ASN A 417 11.39 -1.10 2.08
C ASN A 417 10.18 -0.79 1.19
N VAL A 418 9.35 0.15 1.63
CA VAL A 418 8.29 0.76 0.81
C VAL A 418 8.70 2.18 0.45
N THR A 419 8.75 2.50 -0.85
CA THR A 419 9.05 3.86 -1.34
C THR A 419 7.91 4.38 -2.20
N ILE A 420 7.37 5.55 -1.84
CA ILE A 420 6.37 6.29 -2.61
C ILE A 420 6.98 7.63 -3.03
N SER A 421 7.07 7.85 -4.33
CA SER A 421 7.67 9.05 -4.93
C SER A 421 6.78 9.70 -5.99
N GLY A 422 5.52 9.28 -6.08
CA GLY A 422 4.55 9.81 -7.02
C GLY A 422 3.31 8.91 -7.17
N GLY A 423 2.42 9.30 -8.08
CA GLY A 423 1.18 8.58 -8.36
C GLY A 423 0.08 8.83 -7.33
N LYS A 424 -1.04 8.11 -7.49
CA LYS A 424 -2.18 8.12 -6.56
C LYS A 424 -2.40 6.73 -5.99
N GLN A 425 -2.32 6.61 -4.68
CA GLN A 425 -2.52 5.35 -3.95
C GLN A 425 -3.77 5.46 -3.08
N THR A 426 -4.70 4.54 -3.25
CA THR A 426 -5.93 4.48 -2.45
C THR A 426 -6.13 3.08 -1.88
N ILE A 427 -5.93 2.92 -0.58
CA ILE A 427 -6.10 1.66 0.13
C ILE A 427 -7.30 1.79 1.07
N LYS A 428 -8.35 1.04 0.79
CA LYS A 428 -9.56 0.95 1.62
C LYS A 428 -9.66 -0.45 2.18
N ILE A 429 -9.83 -0.56 3.49
CA ILE A 429 -10.04 -1.83 4.16
C ILE A 429 -11.29 -1.75 5.03
N GLY A 430 -12.28 -2.61 4.75
CA GLY A 430 -13.58 -2.63 5.42
C GLY A 430 -13.58 -3.13 6.87
N VAL A 431 -14.73 -2.99 7.53
CA VAL A 431 -14.91 -3.21 8.99
C VAL A 431 -14.65 -4.64 9.48
N ASP A 432 -14.88 -5.63 8.62
CA ASP A 432 -14.75 -7.05 9.00
C ASP A 432 -13.28 -7.51 9.09
N ALA A 433 -12.34 -6.70 8.61
CA ALA A 433 -10.91 -6.98 8.56
C ALA A 433 -10.18 -6.58 9.83
N LYS A 434 -10.36 -7.38 10.89
CA LYS A 434 -9.65 -7.19 12.16
C LYS A 434 -8.13 -7.21 11.95
N LEU A 435 -7.40 -6.39 12.72
CA LEU A 435 -5.94 -6.28 12.68
C LEU A 435 -5.35 -5.85 11.33
N ALA A 436 -6.20 -5.34 10.41
CA ALA A 436 -5.78 -4.96 9.07
C ALA A 436 -4.75 -3.85 9.09
N LYS A 437 -3.91 -3.83 8.05
CA LYS A 437 -2.88 -2.82 7.86
C LYS A 437 -3.01 -2.22 6.47
N GLY A 438 -3.09 -0.89 6.35
CA GLY A 438 -3.03 -0.26 5.02
C GLY A 438 -1.69 -0.58 4.36
N ILE A 439 -0.61 -0.18 5.04
CA ILE A 439 0.79 -0.52 4.70
C ILE A 439 1.45 -1.22 5.90
N LYS A 440 2.12 -2.34 5.61
CA LYS A 440 3.06 -3.04 6.51
C LYS A 440 4.42 -3.12 5.81
N ALA A 441 5.47 -2.65 6.47
CA ALA A 441 6.86 -2.80 6.04
C ALA A 441 7.73 -3.30 7.22
N ASP A 442 8.59 -4.30 6.99
CA ASP A 442 9.63 -4.65 7.99
C ASP A 442 10.88 -3.77 7.79
N GLY A 443 11.14 -3.33 6.57
CA GLY A 443 12.12 -2.27 6.29
C GLY A 443 11.54 -0.87 6.55
N ASP A 444 12.09 0.10 5.85
CA ASP A 444 11.72 1.51 5.96
C ASP A 444 10.51 1.87 5.10
N LEU A 445 9.80 2.93 5.48
CA LEU A 445 8.83 3.62 4.63
C LEU A 445 9.34 5.01 4.26
N THR A 446 9.47 5.30 2.97
CA THR A 446 9.84 6.62 2.45
C THR A 446 8.75 7.18 1.55
N ILE A 447 8.25 8.37 1.87
CA ILE A 447 7.30 9.13 1.04
C ILE A 447 7.91 10.48 0.68
N THR A 448 8.07 10.75 -0.62
CA THR A 448 8.72 11.96 -1.14
C THR A 448 7.83 12.80 -2.04
N ASP A 449 6.76 12.23 -2.58
CA ASP A 449 5.71 12.88 -3.39
C ASP A 449 4.52 11.91 -3.57
N GLY A 450 3.44 12.36 -4.20
CA GLY A 450 2.25 11.57 -4.53
C GLY A 450 1.04 11.85 -3.64
N GLU A 451 -0.07 11.17 -3.90
CA GLU A 451 -1.28 11.20 -3.07
C GLU A 451 -1.50 9.82 -2.45
N LEU A 452 -1.37 9.71 -1.13
CA LEU A 452 -1.63 8.49 -0.37
C LEU A 452 -2.91 8.66 0.45
N THR A 453 -3.94 7.88 0.14
CA THR A 453 -5.15 7.77 0.97
C THR A 453 -5.29 6.35 1.49
N ILE A 454 -5.30 6.20 2.82
CA ILE A 454 -5.54 4.95 3.53
C ILE A 454 -6.78 5.11 4.41
N ASP A 455 -7.75 4.22 4.28
CA ASP A 455 -8.93 4.14 5.16
C ASP A 455 -9.13 2.72 5.66
N VAL A 456 -8.73 2.45 6.90
CA VAL A 456 -8.83 1.14 7.55
C VAL A 456 -9.93 1.18 8.60
N LYS A 457 -11.02 0.46 8.34
CA LYS A 457 -12.17 0.37 9.26
C LYS A 457 -12.17 -0.89 10.14
N GLY A 458 -11.13 -1.72 10.03
CA GLY A 458 -11.04 -3.04 10.64
C GLY A 458 -11.20 -3.06 12.16
N GLY A 459 -12.10 -3.91 12.68
CA GLY A 459 -12.46 -3.96 14.10
C GLY A 459 -11.37 -4.45 15.09
N TYR A 460 -11.66 -4.32 16.39
CA TYR A 460 -10.79 -4.70 17.51
C TYR A 460 -10.71 -6.23 17.72
N PHE A 461 -9.56 -6.71 18.22
CA PHE A 461 -9.37 -8.10 18.63
C PHE A 461 -9.18 -8.23 20.16
N ILE A 462 -10.09 -8.94 20.84
CA ILE A 462 -9.92 -9.31 22.25
C ILE A 462 -9.32 -10.72 22.28
N THR A 463 -8.07 -10.87 22.73
CA THR A 463 -7.49 -12.19 23.01
C THR A 463 -8.17 -12.80 24.24
N LYS A 464 -8.55 -14.07 24.17
CA LYS A 464 -9.28 -14.79 25.25
C LYS A 464 -8.39 -15.24 26.42
N ASP A 465 -7.07 -15.13 26.31
CA ASP A 465 -6.14 -15.67 27.30
C ASP A 465 -5.71 -14.63 28.34
N GLY A 466 -6.71 -14.08 29.02
CA GLY A 466 -6.53 -13.62 30.40
C GLY A 466 -6.93 -14.76 31.32
N ASN A 467 -5.99 -15.62 31.71
CA ASN A 467 -6.23 -16.56 32.79
C ASN A 467 -6.49 -15.73 34.07
N ALA A 468 -7.77 -15.49 34.34
CA ALA A 468 -8.28 -14.85 35.54
C ALA A 468 -8.09 -15.79 36.74
N GLY A 469 -6.83 -15.99 37.12
CA GLY A 469 -6.41 -16.57 38.39
C GLY A 469 -6.08 -15.47 39.38
N GLY A 470 -7.07 -14.62 39.70
CA GLY A 470 -6.95 -13.57 40.71
C GLY A 470 -8.34 -13.31 41.28
N GLN A 471 -8.50 -13.67 42.55
CA GLN A 471 -9.77 -13.86 43.23
C GLN A 471 -10.82 -12.77 42.96
N SER A 472 -12.04 -13.24 42.69
CA SER A 472 -13.24 -12.50 43.06
C SER A 472 -13.17 -12.18 44.55
N GLN A 473 -12.90 -10.93 44.92
CA GLN A 473 -13.36 -10.41 46.19
C GLN A 473 -14.53 -9.49 45.91
N GLY A 474 -15.71 -9.96 46.33
CA GLY A 474 -16.91 -9.16 46.35
C GLY A 474 -16.72 -7.94 47.24
N GLY A 475 -17.09 -6.78 46.71
CA GLY A 475 -17.28 -5.55 47.45
C GLY A 475 -18.55 -4.91 46.90
N GLN A 476 -19.50 -4.65 47.79
CA GLN A 476 -20.90 -4.40 47.50
C GLN A 476 -21.15 -3.09 46.73
N SER A 477 -22.20 -3.10 45.89
CA SER A 477 -22.88 -1.86 45.52
C SER A 477 -23.47 -1.22 46.77
N GLN A 478 -23.16 0.05 47.04
CA GLN A 478 -24.07 0.97 47.71
C GLN A 478 -23.78 2.42 47.30
N GLY A 479 -24.75 3.03 46.61
CA GLY A 479 -25.33 4.32 47.00
C GLY A 479 -24.53 5.60 46.82
N GLY A 480 -25.08 6.50 46.00
CA GLY A 480 -25.01 7.94 46.26
C GLY A 480 -24.07 8.73 45.37
N TRP A 481 -24.66 9.47 44.43
CA TRP A 481 -24.07 10.66 43.81
C TRP A 481 -23.48 11.60 44.88
N ASN A 482 -22.22 12.00 44.73
CA ASN A 482 -21.64 13.13 45.46
C ASN A 482 -20.73 13.93 44.50
N PRO A 483 -21.00 15.24 44.27
CA PRO A 483 -20.16 16.09 43.45
C PRO A 483 -19.07 16.72 44.32
N GLY A 484 -17.82 16.31 44.12
CA GLY A 484 -16.65 16.85 44.83
C GLY A 484 -15.70 15.74 45.28
N GLY A 485 -14.45 15.82 44.81
CA GLY A 485 -13.40 14.84 45.08
C GLY A 485 -13.22 13.88 43.91
N TRP A 486 -12.70 14.41 42.79
CA TRP A 486 -12.20 13.58 41.70
C TRP A 486 -10.77 13.19 42.04
N ASN A 487 -10.55 11.89 42.23
CA ASN A 487 -9.26 11.25 42.38
C ASN A 487 -9.33 10.01 41.48
N PRO A 488 -8.45 9.94 40.47
CA PRO A 488 -7.37 8.97 40.57
C PRO A 488 -6.05 9.64 40.17
N GLY A 489 -5.27 10.00 41.18
CA GLY A 489 -3.89 10.41 41.05
C GLY A 489 -3.02 9.30 40.49
N GLY A 490 -1.79 9.72 40.18
CA GLY A 490 -0.60 8.91 39.96
C GLY A 490 -0.86 7.42 39.89
N TRP A 491 -0.93 6.89 38.68
CA TRP A 491 -0.55 5.50 38.50
C TRP A 491 0.93 5.41 38.82
N ASN A 492 1.21 5.06 40.07
CA ASN A 492 2.46 4.46 40.49
C ASN A 492 2.76 3.32 39.51
N ILE A 493 3.70 3.51 38.59
CA ILE A 493 4.28 2.43 37.77
C ILE A 493 5.24 1.67 38.69
N GLY A 494 4.69 1.11 39.77
CA GLY A 494 5.32 0.08 40.56
C GLY A 494 5.32 -1.21 39.76
N GLY A 495 6.38 -1.40 38.97
CA GLY A 495 7.05 -2.69 38.75
C GLY A 495 6.21 -3.96 38.58
N SER A 496 5.07 -3.88 37.89
CA SER A 496 4.38 -5.08 37.39
C SER A 496 4.23 -4.96 35.88
N SER A 497 4.95 -5.84 35.18
CA SER A 497 4.86 -6.05 33.74
C SER A 497 3.40 -6.31 33.34
N LYS A 498 2.67 -5.25 32.95
CA LYS A 498 1.45 -5.40 32.17
C LYS A 498 1.88 -6.04 30.85
N PRO A 499 1.28 -7.15 30.39
CA PRO A 499 1.61 -7.70 29.08
C PRO A 499 1.36 -6.61 28.04
N ASP A 500 2.32 -6.39 27.14
CA ASP A 500 2.20 -5.46 26.02
C ASP A 500 1.09 -5.92 25.07
N TYR A 501 -0.17 -5.55 25.35
CA TYR A 501 -1.32 -5.83 24.47
C TYR A 501 -1.38 -4.88 23.25
N GLU A 502 -0.29 -4.16 22.97
CA GLU A 502 -0.18 -3.15 21.90
C GLU A 502 -0.40 -3.67 20.47
N TYR A 503 -0.39 -4.99 20.30
CA TYR A 503 -0.35 -5.67 19.01
C TYR A 503 -1.73 -5.93 18.40
N ALA A 504 -2.84 -5.84 19.16
CA ALA A 504 -4.14 -6.36 18.74
C ALA A 504 -5.13 -5.33 18.13
N THR A 505 -4.64 -4.36 17.35
CA THR A 505 -5.50 -3.40 16.60
C THR A 505 -5.08 -3.18 15.16
N SER A 506 -6.04 -2.80 14.32
CA SER A 506 -5.80 -2.35 12.94
C SER A 506 -4.93 -1.09 12.90
N LYS A 507 -4.20 -0.88 11.79
CA LYS A 507 -3.27 0.25 11.63
C LYS A 507 -3.39 0.82 10.22
N ALA A 508 -3.36 2.13 10.07
CA ALA A 508 -3.23 2.70 8.73
C ALA A 508 -1.83 2.33 8.18
N ILE A 509 -0.79 2.55 8.98
CA ILE A 509 0.60 2.21 8.65
C ILE A 509 1.28 1.54 9.85
N LYS A 510 2.02 0.45 9.59
CA LYS A 510 2.93 -0.21 10.52
C LYS A 510 4.29 -0.43 9.84
N VAL A 511 5.36 0.05 10.48
CA VAL A 511 6.72 -0.06 9.98
C VAL A 511 7.63 -0.54 11.11
N GLU A 512 8.51 -1.51 10.85
CA GLU A 512 9.52 -1.96 11.82
C GLU A 512 10.82 -1.14 11.71
N GLY A 513 11.21 -0.77 10.48
CA GLY A 513 12.27 0.21 10.21
C GLY A 513 11.86 1.66 10.49
N ASP A 514 12.52 2.59 9.79
CA ASP A 514 12.30 4.02 9.93
C ASP A 514 11.22 4.53 8.97
N VAL A 515 10.58 5.64 9.32
CA VAL A 515 9.61 6.34 8.46
C VAL A 515 10.14 7.73 8.11
N THR A 516 10.19 8.04 6.82
CA THR A 516 10.53 9.38 6.31
C THR A 516 9.43 9.90 5.40
N ILE A 517 8.78 11.00 5.76
CA ILE A 517 7.78 11.68 4.91
C ILE A 517 8.27 13.10 4.64
N THR A 518 8.55 13.41 3.38
CA THR A 518 9.09 14.72 2.97
C THR A 518 8.30 15.37 1.83
N GLY A 519 7.22 14.74 1.37
CA GLY A 519 6.35 15.25 0.31
C GLY A 519 5.00 14.52 0.24
N GLY A 520 4.13 15.01 -0.64
CA GLY A 520 2.83 14.42 -0.96
C GLY A 520 1.66 14.84 -0.07
N ASP A 521 0.45 14.45 -0.48
CA ASP A 521 -0.81 14.56 0.29
C ASP A 521 -1.13 13.19 0.90
N ASN A 522 -0.98 13.07 2.23
CA ASN A 522 -1.06 11.82 2.95
C ASN A 522 -2.26 11.83 3.91
N LYS A 523 -3.29 11.04 3.63
CA LYS A 523 -4.51 10.92 4.44
C LYS A 523 -4.62 9.51 5.00
N LEU A 524 -4.48 9.37 6.31
CA LEU A 524 -4.43 8.09 7.00
C LEU A 524 -5.58 7.98 8.00
N SER A 525 -6.47 7.02 7.80
CA SER A 525 -7.60 6.74 8.68
C SER A 525 -7.53 5.31 9.21
N ALA A 526 -7.71 5.15 10.51
CA ALA A 526 -7.84 3.88 11.21
C ALA A 526 -8.94 3.99 12.28
N SER A 527 -10.21 3.82 11.90
CA SER A 527 -11.38 4.17 12.74
C SER A 527 -11.50 3.38 14.04
N SER A 528 -10.85 2.21 14.12
CA SER A 528 -10.80 1.34 15.32
C SER A 528 -9.38 0.90 15.64
N GLY A 529 -8.41 1.70 15.21
CA GLY A 529 -7.01 1.34 15.19
C GLY A 529 -6.09 2.53 15.40
N LYS A 530 -4.82 2.34 15.05
CA LYS A 530 -3.80 3.37 15.17
C LYS A 530 -3.48 3.98 13.80
N GLY A 531 -3.04 5.24 13.78
CA GLY A 531 -2.63 5.92 12.55
C GLY A 531 -1.30 5.38 12.03
N LEU A 532 -0.21 6.09 12.35
CA LEU A 532 1.15 5.77 11.93
C LEU A 532 1.96 5.20 13.09
N ILE A 533 2.36 3.92 12.98
CA ILE A 533 3.15 3.23 14.00
C ILE A 533 4.48 2.75 13.41
N CYS A 534 5.57 3.13 14.05
CA CYS A 534 6.94 2.84 13.65
C CYS A 534 7.73 2.32 14.86
N ASP A 535 8.51 1.25 14.71
CA ASP A 535 9.41 0.78 15.78
C ASP A 535 10.76 1.53 15.73
N GLY A 536 11.17 1.97 14.54
CA GLY A 536 12.30 2.88 14.32
C GLY A 536 11.97 4.35 14.59
N THR A 537 12.69 5.24 13.90
CA THR A 537 12.55 6.71 13.98
C THR A 537 11.56 7.21 12.93
N ILE A 538 10.76 8.21 13.29
CA ILE A 538 9.91 8.93 12.33
C ILE A 538 10.52 10.32 12.07
N THR A 539 10.79 10.62 10.80
CA THR A 539 11.21 11.94 10.32
C THR A 539 10.15 12.53 9.39
N LEU A 540 9.57 13.67 9.79
CA LEU A 540 8.56 14.39 9.03
C LEU A 540 9.13 15.72 8.56
N GLY A 541 9.07 15.99 7.26
CA GLY A 541 9.60 17.19 6.63
C GLY A 541 11.12 17.19 6.48
N ARG A 542 11.59 18.04 5.56
CA ARG A 542 13.03 18.28 5.34
C ARG A 542 13.53 19.32 6.32
N GLU A 543 14.79 19.24 6.72
CA GLU A 543 15.42 20.34 7.45
C GLU A 543 15.29 21.65 6.67
N ASN A 544 14.84 22.72 7.33
CA ASN A 544 14.52 24.02 6.72
C ASN A 544 13.45 23.93 5.60
N GLY A 545 12.56 22.94 5.66
CA GLY A 545 11.44 22.77 4.73
C GLY A 545 10.31 23.77 4.94
N SER A 546 9.42 23.89 3.96
CA SER A 546 8.20 24.71 4.03
C SER A 546 7.04 23.95 4.66
N ILE A 547 6.07 24.66 5.24
CA ILE A 547 4.78 24.08 5.66
C ILE A 547 4.01 23.46 4.48
N ASN A 548 4.26 23.91 3.25
CA ASN A 548 3.61 23.40 2.05
C ASN A 548 4.34 22.18 1.43
N ASP A 549 5.43 21.70 2.03
CA ASP A 549 6.21 20.59 1.46
C ASP A 549 5.41 19.29 1.42
N PHE A 550 4.62 19.02 2.47
CA PHE A 550 3.71 17.87 2.54
C PHE A 550 2.52 18.16 3.45
N VAL A 551 1.45 17.38 3.24
CA VAL A 551 0.29 17.32 4.14
C VAL A 551 0.21 15.92 4.73
N LEU A 552 0.00 15.83 6.04
CA LEU A 552 -0.27 14.59 6.75
C LEU A 552 -1.52 14.76 7.61
N SER A 553 -2.62 14.11 7.24
CA SER A 553 -3.86 14.07 8.02
C SER A 553 -4.07 12.68 8.58
N ILE A 554 -4.22 12.54 9.90
CA ILE A 554 -4.43 11.28 10.60
C ILE A 554 -5.77 11.31 11.36
N SER A 555 -6.55 10.24 11.23
CA SER A 555 -7.73 9.99 12.06
C SER A 555 -7.64 8.59 12.67
N ALA A 556 -7.25 8.49 13.93
CA ALA A 556 -7.15 7.25 14.69
C ALA A 556 -8.27 7.17 15.73
N GLY A 557 -9.20 6.22 15.56
CA GLY A 557 -10.43 6.13 16.36
C GLY A 557 -11.62 6.88 15.74
N SER A 558 -12.80 6.76 16.36
CA SER A 558 -14.03 7.44 15.92
C SER A 558 -14.14 8.83 16.56
N ARG A 559 -14.54 9.85 15.78
CA ARG A 559 -14.81 11.23 16.27
C ARG A 559 -16.15 11.37 16.98
N ASP A 560 -17.12 10.50 16.69
CA ASP A 560 -18.53 10.77 17.04
C ASP A 560 -18.94 10.36 18.46
N GLY A 561 -18.01 9.91 19.31
CA GLY A 561 -18.37 9.33 20.61
C GLY A 561 -19.42 8.21 20.47
N GLU A 562 -19.62 7.67 19.26
CA GLU A 562 -20.52 6.56 19.00
C GLU A 562 -20.05 5.44 19.91
N LYS A 563 -20.94 5.06 20.83
CA LYS A 563 -20.82 3.84 21.59
C LYS A 563 -20.38 2.76 20.62
N TYR A 564 -19.16 2.27 20.77
CA TYR A 564 -18.71 1.09 20.07
C TYR A 564 -19.54 -0.08 20.64
N VAL A 565 -20.74 -0.26 20.10
CA VAL A 565 -21.66 -1.33 20.52
C VAL A 565 -21.08 -2.61 19.96
N ILE A 566 -20.37 -3.35 20.80
CA ILE A 566 -20.06 -4.75 20.53
C ILE A 566 -21.42 -5.46 20.41
N PRO A 567 -21.75 -6.09 19.27
CA PRO A 567 -22.98 -6.87 19.15
C PRO A 567 -22.98 -7.96 20.22
N GLY A 568 -23.86 -7.83 21.22
CA GLY A 568 -24.09 -8.85 22.25
C GLY A 568 -23.76 -8.49 23.70
N ASN A 569 -23.19 -7.31 24.02
CA ASN A 569 -23.04 -6.88 25.42
C ASN A 569 -23.26 -5.36 25.56
N SER A 570 -24.35 -4.98 26.22
CA SER A 570 -24.63 -3.62 26.67
C SER A 570 -23.82 -3.35 27.96
N ILE A 571 -22.59 -2.87 27.83
CA ILE A 571 -21.80 -2.39 28.97
C ILE A 571 -21.44 -0.93 28.70
N GLU A 572 -21.79 -0.06 29.66
CA GLU A 572 -21.40 1.35 29.69
C GLU A 572 -19.87 1.49 29.68
N MET A 573 -19.37 2.50 28.99
CA MET A 573 -17.95 2.78 28.83
C MET A 573 -17.34 3.27 30.16
N GLU A 574 -16.90 2.35 31.02
CA GLU A 574 -15.98 2.68 32.11
C GLU A 574 -14.55 2.84 31.58
N ARG A 575 -13.83 3.84 32.11
CA ARG A 575 -12.46 4.26 31.76
C ARG A 575 -11.36 3.18 31.82
N THR A 576 -11.65 1.93 32.17
CA THR A 576 -10.66 0.97 32.67
C THR A 576 -10.52 -0.32 31.85
N LYS A 577 -11.17 -0.45 30.68
CA LYS A 577 -11.27 -1.76 30.00
C LYS A 577 -11.05 -1.84 28.49
N TYR A 578 -10.34 -0.89 27.88
CA TYR A 578 -9.90 -1.03 26.48
C TYR A 578 -8.38 -1.13 26.37
N HIS A 579 -7.88 -2.17 25.69
CA HIS A 579 -6.45 -2.44 25.52
C HIS A 579 -5.94 -2.11 24.09
N GLY A 580 -6.65 -1.23 23.37
CA GLY A 580 -6.36 -0.90 21.96
C GLY A 580 -5.97 0.55 21.64
N TYR A 581 -6.17 1.46 22.60
CA TYR A 581 -5.80 2.88 22.61
C TYR A 581 -5.36 3.47 21.25
N PRO A 582 -6.31 4.03 20.46
CA PRO A 582 -6.06 4.63 19.15
C PRO A 582 -5.08 5.80 19.22
N LYS A 583 -3.81 5.55 18.86
CA LYS A 583 -2.77 6.58 18.80
C LYS A 583 -2.65 7.16 17.39
N GLY A 584 -2.37 8.46 17.30
CA GLY A 584 -2.15 9.16 16.04
C GLY A 584 -0.82 8.75 15.41
N ILE A 585 0.29 9.20 16.01
CA ILE A 585 1.66 8.86 15.62
C ILE A 585 2.39 8.23 16.81
N ARG A 586 3.05 7.09 16.59
CA ARG A 586 3.96 6.51 17.59
C ARG A 586 5.25 6.00 16.96
N SER A 587 6.37 6.36 17.59
CA SER A 587 7.69 5.78 17.33
C SER A 587 8.23 5.02 18.54
N GLY A 588 8.92 3.91 18.30
CA GLY A 588 9.69 3.19 19.32
C GLY A 588 11.02 3.84 19.72
N LYS A 589 11.55 4.77 18.92
CA LYS A 589 12.84 5.46 19.16
C LYS A 589 12.68 6.97 19.33
N SER A 590 12.43 7.69 18.22
CA SER A 590 12.31 9.15 18.24
C SER A 590 11.41 9.65 17.11
N ILE A 591 10.84 10.84 17.31
CA ILE A 591 10.11 11.58 16.28
C ILE A 591 10.79 12.92 16.06
N VAL A 592 11.11 13.24 14.80
CA VAL A 592 11.63 14.55 14.38
C VAL A 592 10.65 15.17 13.38
N ILE A 593 10.11 16.35 13.70
CA ILE A 593 9.23 17.12 12.83
C ILE A 593 9.95 18.41 12.42
N ASN A 594 10.29 18.52 11.14
CA ASN A 594 11.04 19.66 10.61
C ASN A 594 10.17 20.71 9.91
N SER A 595 9.10 20.28 9.23
CA SER A 595 8.21 21.14 8.44
C SER A 595 6.88 20.42 8.11
N GLY A 596 6.08 20.98 7.21
CA GLY A 596 4.81 20.42 6.73
C GLY A 596 3.56 20.89 7.47
N THR A 597 2.40 20.53 6.93
CA THR A 597 1.09 20.69 7.59
C THR A 597 0.62 19.33 8.10
N ILE A 598 0.40 19.23 9.41
CA ILE A 598 0.08 17.97 10.10
C ILE A 598 -1.19 18.16 10.91
N ASP A 599 -2.22 17.37 10.63
CA ASP A 599 -3.51 17.36 11.35
C ASP A 599 -3.74 15.95 11.91
N ILE A 600 -3.87 15.84 13.24
CA ILE A 600 -4.02 14.56 13.93
C ILE A 600 -5.26 14.61 14.79
N TYR A 601 -6.22 13.75 14.48
CA TYR A 601 -7.19 13.26 15.46
C TYR A 601 -6.75 11.87 15.94
N ALA A 602 -6.63 11.72 17.25
CA ALA A 602 -6.39 10.43 17.88
C ALA A 602 -7.28 10.35 19.11
N PHE A 603 -8.09 9.29 19.27
CA PHE A 603 -8.94 9.21 20.46
C PHE A 603 -8.09 9.19 21.74
N ASP A 604 -6.97 8.47 21.75
CA ASP A 604 -6.04 8.34 22.89
C ASP A 604 -4.88 9.34 22.79
N THR A 605 -3.61 8.90 22.71
CA THR A 605 -2.48 9.83 22.56
C THR A 605 -2.34 10.33 21.12
N GLY A 606 -2.15 11.64 20.94
CA GLY A 606 -1.87 12.24 19.63
C GLY A 606 -0.52 11.82 19.05
N ILE A 607 0.58 12.24 19.68
CA ILE A 607 1.97 11.95 19.28
C ILE A 607 2.75 11.34 20.45
N LEU A 608 3.36 10.17 20.26
CA LEU A 608 4.06 9.43 21.30
C LEU A 608 5.44 8.91 20.86
N SER A 609 6.48 9.19 21.65
CA SER A 609 7.81 8.59 21.48
C SER A 609 8.63 8.68 22.76
N PRO A 610 9.74 7.92 22.92
CA PRO A 610 10.73 8.25 23.95
C PRO A 610 11.24 9.69 23.83
N GLU A 611 11.65 10.09 22.62
CA GLU A 611 12.11 11.46 22.34
C GLU A 611 11.34 12.09 21.18
N ILE A 612 10.88 13.32 21.35
CA ILE A 612 10.22 14.11 20.32
C ILE A 612 10.96 15.42 20.13
N LYS A 613 11.28 15.77 18.88
CA LYS A 613 11.84 17.05 18.49
C LYS A 613 11.03 17.71 17.38
N ILE A 614 10.53 18.92 17.64
CA ILE A 614 9.79 19.73 16.68
C ILE A 614 10.64 20.96 16.35
N ASN A 615 11.19 21.01 15.14
CA ASN A 615 11.96 22.14 14.61
C ASN A 615 11.09 23.12 13.81
N GLY A 616 9.92 22.69 13.32
CA GLY A 616 9.05 23.47 12.45
C GLY A 616 7.77 22.72 12.06
N GLY A 617 6.90 23.38 11.28
CA GLY A 617 5.62 22.84 10.82
C GLY A 617 4.41 23.62 11.31
N ASP A 618 3.25 23.35 10.70
CA ASP A 618 1.92 23.76 11.17
C ASP A 618 1.19 22.51 11.65
N ILE A 619 1.10 22.32 12.97
CA ILE A 619 0.75 21.05 13.60
C ILE A 619 -0.50 21.24 14.46
N GLU A 620 -1.55 20.47 14.18
CA GLU A 620 -2.78 20.42 14.96
C GLU A 620 -2.99 19.01 15.51
N VAL A 621 -3.30 18.90 16.80
CA VAL A 621 -3.52 17.64 17.51
C VAL A 621 -4.80 17.74 18.35
N ASP A 622 -5.72 16.81 18.13
CA ASP A 622 -6.96 16.63 18.89
C ASP A 622 -6.94 15.23 19.52
N ALA A 623 -6.70 15.17 20.83
CA ALA A 623 -6.39 13.95 21.59
C ALA A 623 -7.24 13.80 22.87
N PRO A 624 -8.58 13.78 22.79
CA PRO A 624 -9.47 14.09 23.90
C PRO A 624 -9.43 13.14 25.10
N TYR A 625 -8.78 11.97 25.03
CA TYR A 625 -8.79 10.98 26.11
C TYR A 625 -7.53 10.92 26.95
N ASP A 626 -6.35 11.13 26.36
CA ASP A 626 -5.05 10.96 27.04
C ASP A 626 -4.09 12.12 26.64
N GLN A 627 -2.81 11.87 26.38
CA GLN A 627 -1.88 12.96 26.11
C GLN A 627 -1.98 13.53 24.68
N GLY A 628 -1.82 14.85 24.53
CA GLY A 628 -1.62 15.48 23.22
C GLY A 628 -0.30 15.05 22.58
N VAL A 629 0.81 15.48 23.17
CA VAL A 629 2.19 15.18 22.74
C VAL A 629 2.99 14.67 23.92
N PHE A 630 3.41 13.40 23.87
CA PHE A 630 4.11 12.73 24.96
C PHE A 630 5.49 12.22 24.52
N GLY A 631 6.53 12.96 24.91
CA GLY A 631 7.93 12.57 24.77
C GLY A 631 8.43 11.99 26.08
N LYS A 632 8.33 10.67 26.27
CA LYS A 632 8.51 10.02 27.59
C LYS A 632 9.77 10.48 28.33
N GLU A 633 10.88 10.54 27.62
CA GLU A 633 12.17 10.98 28.14
C GLU A 633 12.38 12.47 27.86
N LYS A 634 12.03 12.92 26.65
CA LYS A 634 12.23 14.31 26.25
C LYS A 634 11.25 14.76 25.17
N LEU A 635 10.66 15.93 25.39
CA LEU A 635 9.94 16.72 24.39
C LEU A 635 10.67 18.04 24.17
N GLU A 636 11.16 18.26 22.95
CA GLU A 636 11.86 19.49 22.54
C GLU A 636 11.12 20.19 21.40
N ILE A 637 10.69 21.43 21.61
CA ILE A 637 9.98 22.25 20.61
C ILE A 637 10.79 23.52 20.36
N MET A 638 11.47 23.58 19.22
CA MET A 638 12.40 24.66 18.86
C MET A 638 11.88 25.59 17.76
N GLY A 639 10.81 25.20 17.05
CA GLY A 639 10.16 26.03 16.03
C GLY A 639 8.79 25.49 15.64
N GLY A 640 8.11 26.17 14.71
CA GLY A 640 6.79 25.79 14.21
C GLY A 640 5.61 26.26 15.07
N ASP A 641 4.40 26.09 14.55
CA ASP A 641 3.14 26.40 15.23
C ASP A 641 2.45 25.08 15.63
N LEU A 642 2.49 24.72 16.92
CA LEU A 642 1.81 23.52 17.48
C LEU A 642 0.53 23.92 18.22
N ARG A 643 -0.58 23.26 17.89
CA ARG A 643 -1.91 23.44 18.51
C ARG A 643 -2.43 22.11 19.02
N VAL A 644 -2.54 21.96 20.34
CA VAL A 644 -3.24 20.84 20.98
C VAL A 644 -4.63 21.33 21.36
N LEU A 645 -5.65 20.89 20.62
CA LEU A 645 -7.02 21.40 20.73
C LEU A 645 -7.80 20.80 21.89
N SER A 646 -7.51 19.55 22.24
CA SER A 646 -8.05 18.86 23.40
C SER A 646 -7.11 17.74 23.83
N SER A 647 -7.00 17.52 25.14
CA SER A 647 -6.19 16.47 25.75
C SER A 647 -6.53 16.30 27.22
N TYR A 648 -6.16 15.16 27.81
CA TYR A 648 -6.06 15.05 29.26
C TYR A 648 -4.86 15.87 29.75
N GLU A 649 -3.66 15.56 29.24
CA GLU A 649 -2.45 16.38 29.40
C GLU A 649 -1.94 16.81 28.04
N ALA A 650 -1.62 18.08 27.83
CA ALA A 650 -1.30 18.49 26.47
C ALA A 650 0.14 18.20 26.06
N LEU A 651 1.13 18.62 26.86
CA LEU A 651 2.54 18.31 26.66
C LEU A 651 3.06 17.51 27.85
N SER A 652 3.65 16.35 27.62
CA SER A 652 4.13 15.47 28.69
C SER A 652 5.52 14.90 28.39
N GLY A 653 6.31 14.68 29.44
CA GLY A 653 7.64 14.06 29.36
C GLY A 653 8.56 14.37 30.54
N ALA A 654 9.59 13.56 30.78
CA ALA A 654 10.54 13.85 31.89
C ALA A 654 11.24 15.21 31.71
N ILE A 655 11.57 15.57 30.47
CA ILE A 655 12.09 16.90 30.12
C ILE A 655 11.18 17.52 29.06
N ILE A 656 10.58 18.66 29.39
CA ILE A 656 9.85 19.49 28.44
C ILE A 656 10.70 20.73 28.16
N ARG A 657 11.10 20.96 26.91
CA ARG A 657 11.94 22.08 26.50
C ARG A 657 11.32 22.82 25.34
N LEU A 658 11.05 24.10 25.52
CA LEU A 658 10.52 24.98 24.49
C LEU A 658 11.48 26.14 24.25
N GLY A 659 11.75 26.45 22.98
CA GLY A 659 12.75 27.44 22.60
C GLY A 659 12.61 27.94 21.17
N GLY A 660 13.64 28.64 20.70
CA GLY A 660 13.70 29.21 19.35
C GLY A 660 12.54 30.17 19.07
N ASP A 661 11.92 30.04 17.91
CA ASP A 661 10.75 30.83 17.47
C ASP A 661 9.43 30.03 17.53
N SER A 662 9.43 28.90 18.27
CA SER A 662 8.26 28.04 18.40
C SER A 662 7.04 28.77 18.95
N LYS A 663 5.86 28.37 18.48
CA LYS A 663 4.58 28.77 19.07
C LYS A 663 3.81 27.54 19.49
N THR A 664 3.31 27.56 20.72
CA THR A 664 2.44 26.48 21.22
C THR A 664 1.14 27.07 21.74
N TYR A 665 0.04 26.42 21.40
CA TYR A 665 -1.25 26.63 22.02
C TYR A 665 -1.79 25.29 22.46
N VAL A 666 -2.10 25.15 23.75
CA VAL A 666 -2.52 23.88 24.30
C VAL A 666 -3.75 23.99 25.19
N VAL A 667 -4.63 23.00 25.07
CA VAL A 667 -5.83 22.84 25.89
C VAL A 667 -5.80 21.45 26.53
N ALA A 668 -5.90 21.42 27.86
CA ALA A 668 -5.88 20.21 28.67
C ALA A 668 -7.04 20.18 29.69
N ASP A 669 -7.54 18.99 29.97
CA ASP A 669 -8.52 18.74 31.04
C ASP A 669 -7.83 18.57 32.41
N ASP A 670 -6.58 18.10 32.43
CA ASP A 670 -5.69 18.09 33.60
C ASP A 670 -4.56 19.10 33.35
N ASP A 671 -3.31 18.68 33.30
CA ASP A 671 -2.20 19.63 33.21
C ASP A 671 -1.94 20.08 31.77
N ALA A 672 -1.72 21.38 31.57
CA ALA A 672 -1.29 21.82 30.24
C ALA A 672 0.10 21.24 29.93
N TRP A 673 1.09 21.41 30.81
CA TRP A 673 2.38 20.72 30.72
C TRP A 673 2.61 19.87 31.96
N ASN A 674 2.91 18.58 31.79
CA ASN A 674 3.25 17.67 32.89
C ASN A 674 4.67 17.11 32.69
N ALA A 675 5.62 17.60 33.48
CA ALA A 675 6.96 17.06 33.54
C ALA A 675 7.12 16.04 34.67
N THR A 676 7.24 14.76 34.30
CA THR A 676 7.46 13.65 35.23
C THR A 676 8.21 12.49 34.57
N ASP A 677 9.02 11.77 35.35
CA ASP A 677 9.63 10.50 34.95
C ASP A 677 9.00 9.28 35.67
N GLY A 678 7.89 9.51 36.39
CA GLY A 678 7.20 8.50 37.19
C GLY A 678 7.92 8.12 38.49
N ASN A 679 9.05 8.77 38.81
CA ASN A 679 9.78 8.58 40.06
C ASN A 679 9.77 9.88 40.87
N GLU A 680 8.91 9.92 41.89
CA GLU A 680 8.73 11.06 42.81
C GLU A 680 10.02 11.50 43.55
N SER A 681 11.12 10.75 43.45
CA SER A 681 12.42 11.11 44.05
C SER A 681 13.47 11.62 43.05
N SER A 682 13.12 11.74 41.77
CA SER A 682 14.05 12.12 40.71
C SER A 682 14.30 13.63 40.66
N LYS A 683 15.55 14.03 40.46
CA LYS A 683 15.93 15.44 40.17
C LYS A 683 16.23 15.70 38.69
N SER A 684 15.92 14.73 37.82
CA SER A 684 16.21 14.80 36.38
C SER A 684 15.02 15.27 35.55
N VAL A 685 13.97 15.74 36.22
CA VAL A 685 12.72 16.21 35.66
C VAL A 685 12.79 17.73 35.52
N HIS A 686 12.48 18.25 34.34
CA HIS A 686 12.67 19.67 34.07
C HIS A 686 11.69 20.24 33.05
N ILE A 687 11.22 21.46 33.31
CA ILE A 687 10.61 22.33 32.30
C ILE A 687 11.62 23.43 31.94
N TYR A 688 11.99 23.55 30.67
CA TYR A 688 12.82 24.62 30.14
C TYR A 688 12.02 25.50 29.18
N VAL A 689 12.03 26.81 29.42
CA VAL A 689 11.49 27.82 28.51
C VAL A 689 12.61 28.78 28.12
N GLU A 690 13.09 28.69 26.89
CA GLU A 690 14.28 29.38 26.40
C GLU A 690 13.96 30.43 25.31
N GLY A 691 12.76 30.39 24.75
CA GLY A 691 12.33 31.19 23.60
C GLY A 691 10.86 30.96 23.29
N GLY A 692 10.39 31.40 22.13
CA GLY A 692 9.04 31.11 21.65
C GLY A 692 7.90 31.87 22.33
N LEU A 693 6.68 31.51 21.92
CA LEU A 693 5.41 32.04 22.39
C LEU A 693 4.45 30.91 22.76
N HIS A 694 4.12 30.80 24.04
CA HIS A 694 3.46 29.62 24.59
C HIS A 694 2.18 29.98 25.34
N TYR A 695 1.12 29.25 25.03
CA TYR A 695 -0.20 29.43 25.62
C TYR A 695 -0.70 28.11 26.19
N ALA A 696 -1.05 28.13 27.46
CA ALA A 696 -1.55 26.98 28.21
C ALA A 696 -2.93 27.29 28.78
N GLN A 697 -3.92 26.51 28.37
CA GLN A 697 -5.26 26.51 28.95
C GLN A 697 -5.51 25.14 29.58
N CYS A 698 -5.85 25.11 30.87
CA CYS A 698 -6.01 23.86 31.61
C CYS A 698 -7.09 23.94 32.70
N MET A 699 -7.54 22.77 33.17
CA MET A 699 -8.22 22.66 34.48
C MET A 699 -7.28 22.15 35.57
N GLY A 700 -6.34 21.26 35.28
CA GLY A 700 -5.26 20.80 36.16
C GLY A 700 -4.28 21.91 36.56
N ASP A 701 -3.03 21.57 36.76
CA ASP A 701 -1.94 22.52 36.90
C ASP A 701 -1.55 23.13 35.53
N GLY A 702 -1.11 24.38 35.57
CA GLY A 702 -0.70 25.08 34.36
C GLY A 702 0.56 24.49 33.75
N LEU A 703 1.66 24.63 34.50
CA LEU A 703 2.92 24.00 34.20
C LEU A 703 3.29 23.22 35.45
N ASP A 704 3.26 21.90 35.38
CA ASP A 704 3.55 20.99 36.48
C ASP A 704 4.90 20.30 36.27
N SER A 705 5.72 20.29 37.32
CA SER A 705 7.00 19.61 37.30
C SER A 705 7.36 19.02 38.66
N ASN A 706 7.55 17.70 38.69
CA ASN A 706 8.16 17.00 39.83
C ASN A 706 9.65 17.37 40.06
N GLY A 707 10.20 18.29 39.27
CA GLY A 707 11.57 18.77 39.37
C GLY A 707 11.63 20.30 39.43
N ASP A 708 12.43 20.92 38.55
CA ASP A 708 12.50 22.39 38.46
C ASP A 708 11.98 22.92 37.13
N MET A 709 11.59 24.20 37.13
CA MET A 709 11.30 24.96 35.92
C MET A 709 12.37 26.03 35.72
N ILE A 710 12.96 26.14 34.54
CA ILE A 710 13.98 27.13 34.21
C ILE A 710 13.50 27.97 33.02
N VAL A 711 13.26 29.26 33.28
CA VAL A 711 12.82 30.23 32.26
C VAL A 711 13.97 31.18 31.97
N SER A 712 14.51 31.12 30.75
CA SER A 712 15.62 31.98 30.27
C SER A 712 15.22 32.88 29.10
N GLY A 713 14.07 32.66 28.47
CA GLY A 713 13.57 33.46 27.35
C GLY A 713 12.08 33.22 27.07
N GLY A 714 11.59 33.76 25.95
CA GLY A 714 10.22 33.52 25.47
C GLY A 714 9.11 34.26 26.22
N ILE A 715 7.88 34.01 25.80
CA ILE A 715 6.65 34.47 26.45
C ILE A 715 5.77 33.25 26.74
N THR A 716 5.45 33.02 28.01
CA THR A 716 4.54 31.94 28.43
C THR A 716 3.33 32.52 29.14
N VAL A 717 2.13 32.13 28.71
CA VAL A 717 0.87 32.58 29.29
C VAL A 717 0.02 31.39 29.67
N VAL A 718 -0.47 31.41 30.91
CA VAL A 718 -1.24 30.31 31.49
C VAL A 718 -2.59 30.84 31.97
N ALA A 719 -3.67 30.18 31.57
CA ALA A 719 -4.97 30.29 32.21
C ALA A 719 -5.38 28.92 32.74
N GLN A 720 -5.60 28.85 34.05
CA GLN A 720 -5.92 27.65 34.81
C GLN A 720 -7.23 27.87 35.61
N SER A 721 -8.07 26.84 35.78
CA SER A 721 -9.45 27.00 36.30
C SER A 721 -9.85 26.26 37.58
N HIS A 722 -9.02 25.36 38.08
CA HIS A 722 -9.38 24.54 39.23
C HIS A 722 -8.69 25.01 40.52
N SER A 723 -9.48 25.21 41.58
CA SER A 723 -9.01 25.84 42.81
C SER A 723 -8.10 24.97 43.69
N LEU A 724 -8.04 23.65 43.45
CA LEU A 724 -7.13 22.76 44.16
C LEU A 724 -5.73 22.69 43.52
N ASN A 725 -5.57 23.22 42.31
CA ASN A 725 -4.33 23.21 41.56
C ASN A 725 -3.75 24.64 41.50
N SER A 726 -2.76 24.84 40.66
CA SER A 726 -1.98 26.06 40.53
C SER A 726 -1.59 26.36 39.07
N PRO A 727 -1.46 27.63 38.67
CA PRO A 727 -0.98 27.98 37.34
C PRO A 727 0.48 27.59 37.08
N LEU A 728 1.26 27.38 38.14
CA LEU A 728 2.67 27.01 38.10
C LEU A 728 2.90 26.11 39.30
N ASP A 729 3.31 24.87 39.08
CA ASP A 729 3.65 23.90 40.11
C ASP A 729 5.04 23.31 39.87
N THR A 730 5.86 23.29 40.93
CA THR A 730 7.23 22.74 40.85
C THR A 730 7.68 22.24 42.21
N ASP A 731 8.10 20.99 42.31
CA ASP A 731 8.56 20.38 43.58
C ASP A 731 9.87 20.99 44.11
N THR A 732 10.77 21.38 43.21
CA THR A 732 12.10 21.90 43.57
C THR A 732 12.29 23.39 43.26
N GLY A 733 11.19 24.07 42.91
CA GLY A 733 11.13 25.49 42.60
C GLY A 733 11.44 25.81 41.13
N TRP A 734 11.39 27.09 40.79
CA TRP A 734 11.73 27.59 39.46
C TRP A 734 12.86 28.62 39.48
N LYS A 735 13.64 28.70 38.40
CA LYS A 735 14.71 29.66 38.19
C LYS A 735 14.36 30.57 37.02
N HIS A 736 14.32 31.87 37.27
CA HIS A 736 14.15 32.86 36.23
C HIS A 736 15.49 33.52 35.88
N GLN A 737 15.83 33.48 34.60
CA GLN A 737 17.05 34.01 33.99
C GLN A 737 16.77 34.95 32.81
N GLY A 738 15.51 35.04 32.35
CA GLY A 738 15.05 35.86 31.22
C GLY A 738 13.63 35.49 30.78
N GLY A 739 13.08 36.16 29.77
CA GLY A 739 11.71 35.90 29.28
C GLY A 739 10.58 36.49 30.14
N PHE A 740 9.33 36.24 29.73
CA PHE A 740 8.13 36.73 30.39
C PHE A 740 7.12 35.62 30.65
N VAL A 741 6.70 35.46 31.91
CA VAL A 741 5.63 34.52 32.29
C VAL A 741 4.44 35.31 32.81
N PHE A 742 3.23 35.04 32.32
CA PHE A 742 1.97 35.59 32.82
C PHE A 742 0.94 34.48 33.08
N ALA A 743 0.75 34.11 34.34
CA ALA A 743 -0.06 32.97 34.73
C ALA A 743 -1.23 33.39 35.63
N VAL A 744 -2.43 32.84 35.40
CA VAL A 744 -3.67 33.18 36.11
C VAL A 744 -4.45 31.91 36.44
N GLY A 745 -4.88 31.73 37.68
CA GLY A 745 -5.72 30.60 38.08
C GLY A 745 -5.88 30.45 39.58
N GLY A 746 -6.12 29.23 40.06
CA GLY A 746 -6.25 28.86 41.47
C GLY A 746 -4.94 29.01 42.25
N ASN A 747 -5.00 28.87 43.57
CA ASN A 747 -3.82 28.97 44.44
C ASN A 747 -3.64 27.77 45.39
N GLY A 748 -4.26 26.62 45.07
CA GLY A 748 -4.29 25.44 45.93
C GLY A 748 -2.89 24.87 46.21
N MET A 749 -2.09 24.69 45.16
CA MET A 749 -0.72 24.16 45.20
C MET A 749 0.38 25.22 44.99
N PHE A 750 -0.02 26.48 44.78
CA PHE A 750 0.84 27.60 44.42
C PHE A 750 1.90 28.00 45.49
N ASN A 751 1.90 27.36 46.66
CA ASN A 751 2.87 27.59 47.72
C ASN A 751 4.18 26.82 47.51
N GLU A 752 4.17 25.75 46.70
CA GLU A 752 5.32 24.88 46.45
C GLU A 752 6.24 25.47 45.37
N SER A 753 5.69 26.31 44.49
CA SER A 753 6.35 26.96 43.35
C SER A 753 6.99 28.33 43.63
N ILE A 754 7.19 28.75 44.89
CA ILE A 754 7.81 30.04 45.26
C ILE A 754 9.30 29.90 45.64
N PRO A 755 10.27 30.37 44.82
CA PRO A 755 11.68 30.33 45.16
C PRO A 755 12.03 31.31 46.27
N VAL A 756 12.89 30.88 47.20
CA VAL A 756 13.39 31.70 48.31
C VAL A 756 14.24 32.90 47.83
N GLU A 757 14.72 32.87 46.58
CA GLU A 757 15.72 33.82 46.05
C GLU A 757 15.19 34.80 44.99
N SER A 758 13.98 34.62 44.47
CA SER A 758 13.43 35.48 43.42
C SER A 758 12.90 36.80 44.00
N LYS A 759 13.68 37.88 43.86
CA LYS A 759 13.28 39.27 44.20
C LYS A 759 12.22 39.87 43.25
N GLY A 760 11.35 39.06 42.66
CA GLY A 760 10.31 39.49 41.72
C GLY A 760 8.96 38.86 42.02
N HIS A 761 8.20 39.55 42.88
CA HIS A 761 6.75 39.72 42.87
C HIS A 761 5.85 38.58 42.35
N ILE A 762 5.66 37.58 43.20
CA ILE A 762 4.48 36.73 43.16
C ILE A 762 3.30 37.49 43.77
N TYR A 763 2.18 37.51 43.06
CA TYR A 763 1.03 38.35 43.34
C TYR A 763 -0.20 37.45 43.62
N SER A 764 -0.31 36.97 44.87
CA SER A 764 -1.54 36.32 45.32
C SER A 764 -2.54 37.38 45.81
N SER A 765 -3.75 37.37 45.25
CA SER A 765 -4.89 38.14 45.73
C SER A 765 -6.19 37.40 45.43
N ASP A 766 -7.22 37.63 46.22
CA ASP A 766 -8.58 37.20 45.88
C ASP A 766 -9.07 37.97 44.64
N ILE A 767 -8.77 37.47 43.45
CA ILE A 767 -9.18 38.06 42.18
C ILE A 767 -10.46 37.35 41.74
N SER A 768 -11.53 38.13 41.55
CA SER A 768 -12.77 37.64 40.97
C SER A 768 -12.72 37.85 39.46
N LEU A 769 -12.51 36.76 38.72
CA LEU A 769 -12.59 36.71 37.26
C LEU A 769 -13.75 35.79 36.84
N ALA A 770 -14.43 36.16 35.77
CA ALA A 770 -15.44 35.34 35.09
C ALA A 770 -14.99 35.06 33.66
N LYS A 771 -15.60 34.03 33.04
CA LYS A 771 -15.47 33.75 31.62
C LYS A 771 -15.69 35.00 30.78
N ASP A 772 -14.93 35.13 29.70
CA ASP A 772 -14.93 36.25 28.76
C ASP A 772 -14.44 37.60 29.31
N GLN A 773 -14.14 37.72 30.62
CA GLN A 773 -13.45 38.89 31.15
C GLN A 773 -11.99 38.93 30.73
N TYR A 774 -11.42 40.12 30.72
CA TYR A 774 -10.03 40.36 30.40
C TYR A 774 -9.24 40.66 31.66
N ILE A 775 -8.11 39.99 31.83
CA ILE A 775 -7.07 40.39 32.77
C ILE A 775 -5.84 40.85 31.99
N LEU A 776 -5.27 41.98 32.38
CA LEU A 776 -4.09 42.52 31.73
C LEU A 776 -3.03 42.95 32.75
N VAL A 777 -1.79 42.91 32.29
CA VAL A 777 -0.60 43.27 33.06
C VAL A 777 0.15 44.36 32.31
N ALA A 778 0.49 45.43 33.01
CA ALA A 778 1.23 46.57 32.48
C ALA A 778 2.42 46.93 33.36
N ASN A 779 3.44 47.55 32.76
CA ASN A 779 4.56 48.11 33.50
C ASN A 779 4.22 49.49 34.13
N ASP A 780 5.15 50.05 34.90
CA ASP A 780 4.98 51.36 35.54
C ASP A 780 4.73 52.52 34.56
N ALA A 781 5.23 52.40 33.33
CA ALA A 781 5.00 53.37 32.25
C ALA A 781 3.59 53.25 31.63
N GLY A 782 2.78 52.29 32.07
CA GLY A 782 1.43 52.04 31.55
C GLY A 782 1.40 51.25 30.24
N GLN A 783 2.53 50.69 29.80
CA GLN A 783 2.58 49.82 28.63
C GLN A 783 2.04 48.44 29.01
N VAL A 784 1.02 47.97 28.27
CA VAL A 784 0.47 46.62 28.43
C VAL A 784 1.50 45.61 27.92
N LEU A 785 1.85 44.65 28.77
CA LEU A 785 2.83 43.59 28.51
C LEU A 785 2.15 42.31 28.00
N ALA A 786 0.98 41.98 28.56
CA ALA A 786 0.08 40.94 28.07
C ALA A 786 -1.35 41.20 28.54
N ALA A 787 -2.30 40.59 27.83
CA ALA A 787 -3.69 40.49 28.21
C ALA A 787 -4.17 39.07 27.96
N ILE A 788 -5.07 38.56 28.79
CA ILE A 788 -5.73 37.27 28.62
C ILE A 788 -7.23 37.53 28.61
N LYS A 789 -7.92 36.97 27.63
CA LYS A 789 -9.37 36.78 27.70
C LYS A 789 -9.64 35.44 28.39
N MET A 790 -10.33 35.45 29.52
CA MET A 790 -10.55 34.24 30.32
C MET A 790 -11.43 33.24 29.55
N PRO A 791 -10.91 32.04 29.22
CA PRO A 791 -11.61 31.08 28.38
C PRO A 791 -12.75 30.33 29.11
N PHE A 792 -12.71 30.35 30.44
CA PHE A 792 -13.63 29.69 31.36
C PHE A 792 -13.84 30.53 32.62
N ASP A 793 -14.75 30.12 33.50
CA ASP A 793 -14.82 30.64 34.87
C ASP A 793 -13.67 30.01 35.68
N PRO A 794 -12.61 30.75 36.04
CA PRO A 794 -11.37 30.17 36.55
C PRO A 794 -11.46 29.59 37.97
N LEU A 795 -12.64 29.53 38.58
CA LEU A 795 -12.83 29.10 39.97
C LEU A 795 -14.20 28.43 40.15
N THR A 796 -14.28 27.12 40.01
CA THR A 796 -15.50 26.36 40.32
C THR A 796 -15.55 26.01 41.82
N SER A 797 -16.47 26.67 42.53
CA SER A 797 -16.90 26.45 43.94
C SER A 797 -15.99 26.95 45.09
N ASN A 798 -16.57 27.84 45.91
CA ASN A 798 -16.27 28.20 47.31
C ASN A 798 -14.85 28.66 47.75
N ARG A 799 -13.83 28.70 46.91
CA ARG A 799 -12.55 29.37 47.22
C ARG A 799 -12.24 30.44 46.17
N LYS A 800 -12.26 31.71 46.60
CA LYS A 800 -12.05 32.91 45.74
C LYS A 800 -10.57 33.27 45.55
N SER A 801 -9.67 32.38 45.93
CA SER A 801 -8.26 32.70 46.04
C SER A 801 -7.58 32.40 44.71
N GLY A 802 -7.40 33.45 43.92
CA GLY A 802 -6.68 33.41 42.66
C GLY A 802 -5.19 33.71 42.83
N ALA A 803 -4.38 33.16 41.96
CA ALA A 803 -3.00 33.55 41.79
C ALA A 803 -2.84 34.28 40.46
N VAL A 804 -2.10 35.38 40.48
CA VAL A 804 -1.55 35.99 39.27
C VAL A 804 -0.04 36.06 39.43
N CYS A 805 0.68 35.51 38.47
CA CYS A 805 2.13 35.62 38.39
C CYS A 805 2.50 36.43 37.16
N ALA A 806 3.32 37.47 37.32
CA ALA A 806 3.96 38.14 36.21
C ALA A 806 5.42 38.38 36.54
N TYR A 807 6.33 37.93 35.67
CA TYR A 807 7.77 38.14 35.87
C TYR A 807 8.50 38.41 34.56
N ASN A 808 9.37 39.42 34.58
CA ASN A 808 10.35 39.85 33.60
C ASN A 808 11.44 40.59 34.38
N SER A 809 12.70 40.19 34.19
CA SER A 809 13.86 40.77 34.89
C SER A 809 14.05 42.28 34.68
N GLU A 810 13.47 42.85 33.62
CA GLU A 810 13.58 44.26 33.25
C GLU A 810 12.48 45.13 33.89
N VAL A 811 11.39 44.54 34.38
CA VAL A 811 10.22 45.27 34.91
C VAL A 811 10.27 45.28 36.44
N LYS A 812 10.33 46.49 37.01
CA LYS A 812 10.45 46.68 38.46
C LYS A 812 9.14 46.53 39.22
N ASN A 813 8.03 47.05 38.67
CA ASN A 813 6.70 46.87 39.25
C ASN A 813 5.68 46.59 38.15
N TYR A 814 4.65 45.84 38.53
CA TYR A 814 3.53 45.47 37.67
C TYR A 814 2.24 46.12 38.16
N LYS A 815 1.38 46.49 37.22
CA LYS A 815 0.00 46.89 37.47
C LYS A 815 -0.93 45.93 36.76
N PHE A 816 -1.88 45.37 37.49
CA PHE A 816 -2.88 44.46 36.96
C PHE A 816 -4.23 45.14 36.87
N TYR A 817 -4.99 44.79 35.83
CA TYR A 817 -6.32 45.32 35.65
C TYR A 817 -7.28 44.25 35.13
N VAL A 818 -8.55 44.36 35.52
CA VAL A 818 -9.65 43.51 35.05
C VAL A 818 -10.68 44.37 34.32
N GLY A 819 -11.22 43.89 33.21
CA GLY A 819 -12.21 44.60 32.41
C GLY A 819 -13.08 43.67 31.56
N ASN A 820 -14.21 44.18 31.09
CA ASN A 820 -15.15 43.40 30.27
C ASN A 820 -14.98 43.63 28.76
N SER A 821 -14.11 44.56 28.36
CA SER A 821 -13.84 44.86 26.95
C SER A 821 -12.37 45.19 26.73
N PHE A 822 -11.81 44.66 25.65
CA PHE A 822 -10.45 44.94 25.20
C PHE A 822 -10.50 45.33 23.73
N ASN A 823 -10.00 46.53 23.41
CA ASN A 823 -10.05 47.06 22.04
C ASN A 823 -8.69 46.97 21.33
N GLY A 824 -7.69 46.35 21.94
CA GLY A 824 -6.44 46.01 21.27
C GLY A 824 -6.63 44.80 20.35
N ALA A 825 -5.78 44.67 19.33
CA ALA A 825 -5.72 43.45 18.53
C ALA A 825 -5.16 42.32 19.40
N MET A 826 -6.02 41.35 19.77
CA MET A 826 -5.56 40.10 20.37
C MET A 826 -5.27 39.12 19.25
N ASP A 827 -4.20 38.37 19.40
CA ASP A 827 -4.02 37.14 18.66
C ASP A 827 -4.95 36.09 19.28
N TYR A 828 -6.15 35.97 18.71
CA TYR A 828 -7.18 35.06 19.22
C TYR A 828 -6.97 33.67 18.63
N PHE A 829 -6.76 32.70 19.50
CA PHE A 829 -6.91 31.30 19.16
C PHE A 829 -8.37 30.87 19.34
N ASP A 830 -8.99 30.41 18.24
CA ASP A 830 -10.39 29.96 18.16
C ASP A 830 -11.43 30.97 18.73
N GLY A 831 -11.11 32.27 18.70
CA GLY A 831 -11.96 33.34 19.24
C GLY A 831 -12.13 33.34 20.78
N ARG A 832 -11.46 32.43 21.50
CA ARG A 832 -11.67 32.16 22.93
C ARG A 832 -10.53 32.62 23.82
N PHE A 833 -9.28 32.38 23.39
CA PHE A 833 -8.09 32.76 24.14
C PHE A 833 -7.29 33.76 23.30
N GLY A 834 -7.16 34.99 23.79
CA GLY A 834 -6.45 36.05 23.09
C GLY A 834 -5.26 36.54 23.90
N MET A 835 -4.14 36.83 23.24
CA MET A 835 -3.06 37.60 23.85
C MET A 835 -2.65 38.79 22.99
N TYR A 836 -2.34 39.89 23.65
CA TYR A 836 -1.73 41.08 23.06
C TYR A 836 -0.23 41.10 23.38
N THR A 837 0.65 41.18 22.36
CA THR A 837 2.06 41.54 22.50
C THR A 837 2.33 42.90 21.84
N PRO A 838 3.19 43.75 22.43
CA PRO A 838 3.16 45.19 22.17
C PRO A 838 3.66 45.58 20.77
N ALA A 839 2.75 46.02 19.90
CA ALA A 839 3.09 46.74 18.66
C ALA A 839 2.52 48.17 18.59
N GLN A 840 1.65 48.61 19.51
CA GLN A 840 1.09 49.97 19.50
C GLN A 840 0.73 50.46 20.92
N ASN A 841 1.00 51.73 21.24
CA ASN A 841 0.63 52.35 22.52
C ASN A 841 -0.88 52.20 22.80
N PHE A 842 -1.26 51.22 23.63
CA PHE A 842 -2.63 51.03 24.08
C PHE A 842 -2.91 51.87 25.33
N SER A 843 -4.01 52.63 25.34
CA SER A 843 -4.51 53.30 26.54
C SER A 843 -5.50 52.40 27.29
N ILE A 844 -5.20 52.11 28.55
CA ILE A 844 -6.05 51.30 29.43
C ILE A 844 -7.33 52.09 29.80
N ASN A 845 -8.41 51.89 29.04
CA ASN A 845 -9.73 52.49 29.27
C ASN A 845 -10.77 51.41 29.60
N GLY A 846 -11.60 51.62 30.63
CA GLY A 846 -12.67 50.68 31.01
C GLY A 846 -12.22 49.47 31.84
N PHE A 847 -10.96 49.47 32.30
CA PHE A 847 -10.41 48.47 33.21
C PHE A 847 -10.31 49.00 34.63
N THR A 848 -10.54 48.12 35.61
CA THR A 848 -10.36 48.39 37.03
C THR A 848 -9.00 47.86 37.46
N SER A 849 -8.10 48.75 37.92
CA SER A 849 -6.83 48.33 38.52
C SER A 849 -7.07 47.70 39.88
N PHE A 850 -6.35 46.63 40.21
CA PHE A 850 -6.35 46.07 41.56
C PHE A 850 -4.93 46.02 42.11
N GLN A 851 -4.83 46.17 43.43
CA GLN A 851 -3.56 46.03 44.14
C GLN A 851 -3.36 44.55 44.45
N VAL A 852 -2.12 44.09 44.30
CA VAL A 852 -1.79 42.72 44.70
C VAL A 852 -0.74 42.74 45.80
N SER A 853 -0.91 41.85 46.77
CA SER A 853 0.04 41.72 47.88
C SER A 853 1.34 41.10 47.36
N THR A 854 2.46 41.78 47.57
CA THR A 854 3.77 41.23 47.26
C THR A 854 4.16 40.26 48.37
N GLN A 855 4.18 38.96 48.10
CA GLN A 855 4.88 38.04 48.99
C GLN A 855 6.37 38.12 48.69
N THR A 856 7.13 38.71 49.62
CA THR A 856 8.59 38.61 49.64
C THR A 856 8.94 37.62 50.76
N GLY A 857 9.67 36.56 50.42
CA GLY A 857 9.82 35.37 51.25
C GLY A 857 10.20 35.67 52.70
N ASN A 858 9.34 35.26 53.63
CA ASN A 858 9.67 34.39 54.76
C ASN A 858 8.39 34.06 55.55
N GLY A 859 8.06 32.76 55.63
CA GLY A 859 7.30 32.22 56.76
C GLY A 859 5.78 32.10 56.62
N SER A 860 5.32 30.98 57.18
CA SER A 860 3.93 30.52 57.36
C SER A 860 3.18 30.14 56.09
N ALA A 861 3.18 28.82 55.86
CA ALA A 861 2.12 28.10 55.17
C ALA A 861 0.75 28.77 55.40
N PHE A 862 0.02 28.99 54.32
CA PHE A 862 -1.43 29.14 54.42
C PHE A 862 -1.94 27.95 55.24
N GLY A 863 -2.60 28.22 56.36
CA GLY A 863 -3.18 27.19 57.21
C GLY A 863 -4.26 26.41 56.46
N GLY A 864 -3.85 25.42 55.68
CA GLY A 864 -4.65 24.32 55.16
C GLY A 864 -4.01 23.05 55.69
N GLY A 865 -4.75 22.28 56.49
CA GLY A 865 -4.20 21.24 57.34
C GLY A 865 -3.40 20.16 56.60
N GLY A 866 -2.22 19.88 57.13
CA GLY A 866 -1.55 18.58 57.05
C GLY A 866 -0.99 18.23 55.68
N GLY A 867 0.33 18.36 55.54
CA GLY A 867 1.08 17.56 54.59
C GLY A 867 0.81 16.08 54.84
N GLY A 868 0.07 15.46 53.92
CA GLY A 868 0.41 14.14 53.38
C GLY A 868 0.74 14.43 51.92
N GLY A 869 1.92 14.11 51.40
CA GLY A 869 2.54 12.83 51.65
C GLY A 869 1.51 11.71 51.47
N PHE A 870 0.64 11.81 50.46
CA PHE A 870 -0.12 10.65 50.03
C PHE A 870 0.86 9.76 49.28
N GLN A 871 1.35 8.76 50.02
CA GLN A 871 1.84 7.52 49.43
C GLN A 871 0.79 7.04 48.42
N TRP A 872 1.12 7.06 47.14
CA TRP A 872 0.50 6.23 46.12
C TRP A 872 1.29 4.93 45.97
#